data_AF-A0AAD6JYU9-F1
#
_entry.id   AF-A0AAD6JYU9-F1
#
_cell.length_a   1.000
_cell.length_b   1.000
_cell.length_c   1.000
_cell.angle_alpha   90.00
_cell.angle_beta   90.00
_cell.angle_gamma   90.00
#
_symmetry.space_group_name_H-M   'P 1'
#
loop_
_entity.id
_entity.type
_entity.pdbx_description
1 polymer ?
#
loop_
_entity_poly.entity_id
_entity_poly.type
_entity_poly.pdbx_seq_one_letter_code
_entity_poly.pdbx_strand_id
1 'polypeptide(L)'
;MPPQRKGAAARVSEDTEDLTRHPLQAILLADSFATKFRPITLERPKVLLPLVNVPMIDYTLAWLESAGVEEVFVFCCAHSKQVIEYLEKSEWFSQPNFSVVTIESHNSVSAGDALRLIYERNVINGDFVLISGDTVSNMSLTQVIQEHKERRKKDSNAVMTMVIKQSKPSPITHQSRLGTDELFLAIDPQTKQLLFYEEKTDSYRGIIPLDNALLGDNPSICLHNDKQDCYIDICSQEVLSLFTDNFDYQHLRRHFVKGLLVDDIMGYKIFTHEIHSSYAARIDNYRSYDTISKDIIQRWTYPFVPDVMFSGNSATHLEREGMYRASEIEQSRSAHIGPFTVIGKGTKIGNNSNISNSVIGKGCSIGSNVSITGSYIWDSVTIEDGCDIRHAIICDGVVIKSGAALEPGVVLSFKVVIGQQCIVPSYSKVSLYQQPTVEDSDEELEYADNSSGTVDSSITCTVDTLNREMMSETPASQLGPGGVGHVWSICEGAHEEEWRHSVAPIPADKLAEAIQSLEDDLELLNLDGNALSVSGELKSGCNGTDSEDDDVEDSRDDSIIYEKEVEATFLRAVNENIKVPDVILEMNSLRLSYNMTSADCAGAIFYAMMKQALEIPHATAGELRKSAASIIDAWNKLLKFYSKEIDDQIEVIMKFEEMCLESVKEFSPHFSQILHLLYDKDILEEDAILRWADEKKDAEESDKVFVKQSEKLIQWLREASEEED
;
A
#
# COMPACT_ATOMS: atom_id res chain seq x y z
N MET A 1 74.80 -43.42 14.86
CA MET A 1 74.64 -42.19 15.66
C MET A 1 73.34 -41.51 15.23
N PRO A 2 72.42 -41.21 16.16
CA PRO A 2 71.05 -40.71 15.95
C PRO A 2 71.00 -39.15 16.03
N PRO A 3 69.85 -38.42 15.96
CA PRO A 3 68.53 -38.57 16.65
C PRO A 3 67.33 -38.75 15.68
N GLN A 4 66.14 -39.31 15.97
CA GLN A 4 65.15 -39.33 17.08
C GLN A 4 64.20 -38.11 17.24
N ARG A 5 62.92 -38.35 16.89
CA ARG A 5 61.60 -37.89 17.43
C ARG A 5 61.16 -36.40 17.38
N LYS A 6 60.03 -36.17 16.71
CA LYS A 6 58.70 -35.65 17.21
C LYS A 6 57.62 -36.28 16.30
N GLY A 7 56.45 -36.78 16.70
CA GLY A 7 55.57 -36.42 17.82
C GLY A 7 54.31 -35.74 17.23
N ALA A 8 53.16 -36.42 17.26
CA ALA A 8 51.94 -36.15 16.49
C ALA A 8 51.08 -34.94 16.93
N ALA A 9 50.32 -34.40 15.97
CA ALA A 9 49.01 -33.73 16.10
C ALA A 9 48.44 -33.55 14.67
N ALA A 10 47.16 -33.50 14.34
CA ALA A 10 45.88 -33.98 14.86
C ALA A 10 44.92 -33.83 13.66
N ARG A 11 43.94 -34.72 13.50
CA ARG A 11 42.91 -34.70 12.44
C ARG A 11 42.01 -33.45 12.56
N VAL A 12 41.65 -32.87 11.42
CA VAL A 12 40.38 -32.14 11.17
C VAL A 12 40.09 -32.38 9.67
N SER A 13 39.37 -33.45 9.32
CA SER A 13 37.96 -33.40 8.87
C SER A 13 37.70 -32.23 7.90
N GLU A 14 38.07 -32.42 6.63
CA GLU A 14 37.44 -31.72 5.52
C GLU A 14 35.97 -32.15 5.52
N ASP A 15 35.07 -31.17 5.71
CA ASP A 15 33.64 -31.37 5.81
C ASP A 15 33.11 -32.02 4.52
N THR A 16 32.34 -33.09 4.68
CA THR A 16 31.64 -33.79 3.61
C THR A 16 30.54 -32.95 2.93
N GLU A 17 30.35 -31.69 3.33
CA GLU A 17 29.39 -30.74 2.73
C GLU A 17 29.89 -30.10 1.43
N ASP A 18 31.20 -30.09 1.15
CA ASP A 18 31.76 -29.49 -0.08
C ASP A 18 31.51 -30.34 -1.36
N LEU A 19 30.94 -31.53 -1.22
CA LEU A 19 30.67 -32.45 -2.34
C LEU A 19 29.38 -32.14 -3.12
N THR A 20 28.51 -31.29 -2.59
CA THR A 20 27.29 -30.79 -3.25
C THR A 20 27.32 -29.27 -3.28
N ARG A 21 28.19 -28.69 -4.12
CA ARG A 21 28.12 -27.26 -4.41
C ARG A 21 26.82 -27.00 -5.18
N HIS A 22 25.78 -26.59 -4.46
CA HIS A 22 24.57 -26.07 -5.08
C HIS A 22 24.91 -24.75 -5.80
N PRO A 23 24.47 -24.58 -7.06
CA PRO A 23 24.68 -23.33 -7.77
C PRO A 23 24.02 -22.20 -7.00
N LEU A 24 24.63 -21.01 -7.01
CA LEU A 24 23.98 -19.84 -6.44
C LEU A 24 22.83 -19.43 -7.36
N GLN A 25 21.61 -19.50 -6.85
CA GLN A 25 20.39 -19.19 -7.58
C GLN A 25 19.85 -17.82 -7.18
N ALA A 26 19.24 -17.12 -8.13
CA ALA A 26 18.51 -15.87 -7.89
C ALA A 26 17.11 -15.92 -8.50
N ILE A 27 16.15 -15.32 -7.81
CA ILE A 27 14.81 -15.02 -8.33
C ILE A 27 14.77 -13.54 -8.65
N LEU A 28 14.49 -13.22 -9.92
CA LEU A 28 14.30 -11.87 -10.40
C LEU A 28 12.81 -11.64 -10.69
N LEU A 29 12.17 -10.81 -9.88
CA LEU A 29 10.79 -10.38 -10.13
C LEU A 29 10.79 -9.31 -11.22
N ALA A 30 10.42 -9.69 -12.45
CA ALA A 30 10.42 -8.79 -13.60
C ALA A 30 9.20 -7.86 -13.61
N ASP A 31 8.19 -8.16 -12.80
CA ASP A 31 7.03 -7.31 -12.59
C ASP A 31 7.10 -6.72 -11.19
N SER A 32 6.99 -5.40 -11.10
CA SER A 32 6.98 -4.70 -9.80
C SER A 32 5.58 -4.65 -9.19
N PHE A 33 4.55 -5.11 -9.90
CA PHE A 33 3.13 -5.07 -9.52
C PHE A 33 2.62 -3.67 -9.13
N ALA A 34 3.36 -2.62 -9.52
CA ALA A 34 3.13 -1.24 -9.12
C ALA A 34 2.56 -0.41 -10.26
N THR A 35 1.60 0.45 -9.94
CA THR A 35 0.89 1.33 -10.89
C THR A 35 1.58 2.69 -11.08
N LYS A 36 2.61 3.02 -10.28
CA LYS A 36 3.29 4.33 -10.24
C LYS A 36 3.84 4.81 -11.60
N PHE A 37 4.20 3.89 -12.51
CA PHE A 37 4.69 4.19 -13.86
C PHE A 37 3.60 4.20 -14.95
N ARG A 38 2.31 4.14 -14.59
CA ARG A 38 1.23 4.41 -15.54
C ARG A 38 1.31 5.87 -16.01
N PRO A 39 1.05 6.16 -17.31
CA PRO A 39 0.50 5.27 -18.34
C PRO A 39 1.54 4.46 -19.13
N ILE A 40 2.84 4.62 -18.89
CA ILE A 40 3.90 3.97 -19.68
C ILE A 40 3.81 2.44 -19.59
N THR A 41 3.60 1.92 -18.38
CA THR A 41 3.61 0.47 -18.11
C THR A 41 2.46 -0.31 -18.76
N LEU A 42 1.44 0.39 -19.28
CA LEU A 42 0.34 -0.25 -20.02
C LEU A 42 0.81 -0.88 -21.34
N GLU A 43 1.80 -0.28 -22.01
CA GLU A 43 2.30 -0.77 -23.30
C GLU A 43 3.55 -1.64 -23.17
N ARG A 44 4.45 -1.29 -22.25
CA ARG A 44 5.73 -1.96 -22.07
C ARG A 44 6.00 -2.20 -20.57
N PRO A 45 6.45 -3.41 -20.17
CA PRO A 45 6.72 -3.68 -18.77
C PRO A 45 7.87 -2.82 -18.24
N LYS A 46 7.82 -2.49 -16.95
CA LYS A 46 8.74 -1.54 -16.28
C LYS A 46 10.22 -1.90 -16.48
N VAL A 47 10.55 -3.18 -16.40
CA VAL A 47 11.94 -3.67 -16.49
C VAL A 47 12.56 -3.52 -17.89
N LEU A 48 11.73 -3.33 -18.93
CA LEU A 48 12.18 -3.06 -20.29
C LEU A 48 12.25 -1.56 -20.61
N LEU A 49 11.91 -0.69 -19.66
CA LEU A 49 12.06 0.75 -19.86
C LEU A 49 13.55 1.11 -19.90
N PRO A 50 13.99 1.98 -20.82
CA PRO A 50 15.39 2.27 -21.01
C PRO A 50 15.91 3.25 -19.94
N LEU A 51 16.86 2.81 -19.12
CA LEU A 51 17.63 3.63 -18.20
C LEU A 51 18.99 3.98 -18.84
N VAL A 52 19.17 5.25 -19.22
CA VAL A 52 20.37 5.70 -19.95
C VAL A 52 20.61 4.85 -21.22
N ASN A 53 19.56 4.67 -22.02
CA ASN A 53 19.57 3.91 -23.30
C ASN A 53 19.86 2.39 -23.19
N VAL A 54 19.78 1.83 -21.99
CA VAL A 54 19.89 0.39 -21.70
C VAL A 54 18.65 -0.04 -20.90
N PRO A 55 17.95 -1.13 -21.23
CA PRO A 55 16.83 -1.62 -20.42
C PRO A 55 17.22 -1.91 -18.96
N MET A 56 16.33 -1.64 -18.00
CA MET A 56 16.63 -1.80 -16.56
C MET A 56 17.08 -3.22 -16.21
N ILE A 57 16.43 -4.24 -16.80
CA ILE A 57 16.74 -5.66 -16.54
C ILE A 57 18.21 -6.01 -16.80
N ASP A 58 18.84 -5.37 -17.79
CA ASP A 58 20.23 -5.66 -18.15
C ASP A 58 21.21 -5.18 -17.08
N TYR A 59 20.91 -4.08 -16.37
CA TYR A 59 21.73 -3.64 -15.25
C TYR A 59 21.69 -4.67 -14.12
N THR A 60 20.51 -5.21 -13.83
CA THR A 60 20.33 -6.23 -12.79
C THR A 60 21.00 -7.54 -13.19
N LEU A 61 20.82 -8.02 -14.43
CA LEU A 61 21.45 -9.24 -14.92
C LEU A 61 22.98 -9.14 -14.97
N ALA A 62 23.52 -8.02 -15.47
CA ALA A 62 24.97 -7.80 -15.50
C ALA A 62 25.57 -7.75 -14.08
N TRP A 63 24.83 -7.18 -13.13
CA TRP A 63 25.24 -7.19 -11.74
C TRP A 63 25.22 -8.61 -11.15
N LEU A 64 24.16 -9.40 -11.37
CA LEU A 64 24.07 -10.79 -10.90
C LEU A 64 25.18 -11.68 -11.49
N GLU A 65 25.51 -11.52 -12.77
CA GLU A 65 26.64 -12.19 -13.42
C GLU A 65 27.96 -11.82 -12.70
N SER A 66 28.21 -10.53 -12.50
CA SER A 66 29.42 -10.04 -11.82
C SER A 66 29.51 -10.50 -10.36
N ALA A 67 28.36 -10.73 -9.72
CA ALA A 67 28.24 -11.21 -8.35
C ALA A 67 28.51 -12.73 -8.23
N GLY A 68 28.59 -13.44 -9.35
CA GLY A 68 28.86 -14.88 -9.40
C GLY A 68 27.61 -15.75 -9.20
N VAL A 69 26.43 -15.24 -9.54
CA VAL A 69 25.20 -16.05 -9.63
C VAL A 69 25.30 -16.95 -10.86
N GLU A 70 24.90 -18.21 -10.73
CA GLU A 70 25.03 -19.22 -11.81
C GLU A 70 23.68 -19.41 -12.55
N GLU A 71 22.55 -19.33 -11.83
CA GLU A 71 21.20 -19.48 -12.37
C GLU A 71 20.27 -18.35 -11.92
N VAL A 72 19.53 -17.75 -12.85
CA VAL A 72 18.54 -16.70 -12.58
C VAL A 72 17.16 -17.10 -13.11
N PHE A 73 16.17 -17.07 -12.24
CA PHE A 73 14.77 -17.31 -12.56
C PHE A 73 14.04 -15.97 -12.68
N VAL A 74 13.73 -15.58 -13.92
CA VAL A 74 13.04 -14.33 -14.23
C VAL A 74 11.53 -14.59 -14.23
N PHE A 75 10.83 -14.07 -13.23
CA PHE A 75 9.39 -14.20 -13.11
C PHE A 75 8.68 -13.07 -13.84
N CYS A 76 7.82 -13.39 -14.82
CA CYS A 76 7.10 -12.42 -15.62
C CYS A 76 5.59 -12.68 -15.58
N CYS A 77 4.80 -11.62 -15.34
CA CYS A 77 3.35 -11.63 -15.46
C CYS A 77 2.88 -10.71 -16.60
N ALA A 78 2.89 -9.39 -16.38
CA ALA A 78 2.46 -8.43 -17.40
C ALA A 78 3.40 -8.43 -18.60
N HIS A 79 2.83 -8.48 -19.81
CA HIS A 79 3.57 -8.47 -21.08
C HIS A 79 4.73 -9.49 -21.14
N SER A 80 4.56 -10.64 -20.49
CA SER A 80 5.54 -11.75 -20.41
C SER A 80 6.23 -12.04 -21.74
N LYS A 81 5.45 -12.11 -22.83
CA LYS A 81 5.93 -12.35 -24.19
C LYS A 81 6.99 -11.34 -24.65
N GLN A 82 6.82 -10.05 -24.32
CA GLN A 82 7.80 -9.02 -24.68
C GLN A 82 9.11 -9.23 -23.92
N VAL A 83 9.04 -9.59 -22.64
CA VAL A 83 10.23 -9.85 -21.81
C VAL A 83 10.96 -11.10 -22.30
N ILE A 84 10.22 -12.18 -22.58
CA ILE A 84 10.80 -13.43 -23.11
C ILE A 84 11.44 -13.17 -24.48
N GLU A 85 10.76 -12.49 -25.40
CA GLU A 85 11.31 -12.16 -26.72
C GLU A 85 12.55 -11.26 -26.63
N TYR A 86 12.57 -10.31 -25.69
CA TYR A 86 13.73 -9.47 -25.43
C TYR A 86 14.92 -10.32 -24.95
N LEU A 87 14.70 -11.14 -23.93
CA LEU A 87 15.74 -11.98 -23.35
C LEU A 87 16.26 -12.97 -24.41
N GLU A 88 15.40 -13.64 -25.18
CA GLU A 88 15.79 -14.59 -26.23
C GLU A 88 16.71 -13.97 -27.30
N LYS A 89 16.54 -12.68 -27.60
CA LYS A 89 17.40 -11.93 -28.53
C LYS A 89 18.68 -11.43 -27.87
N SER A 90 18.72 -11.35 -26.54
CA SER A 90 19.85 -10.85 -25.78
C SER A 90 21.00 -11.87 -25.72
N GLU A 91 22.19 -11.38 -25.37
CA GLU A 91 23.38 -12.23 -25.22
C GLU A 91 23.31 -13.12 -23.96
N TRP A 92 22.36 -12.85 -23.04
CA TRP A 92 22.24 -13.53 -21.75
C TRP A 92 21.91 -15.03 -21.86
N PHE A 93 21.12 -15.46 -22.84
CA PHE A 93 20.84 -16.91 -23.05
C PHE A 93 22.04 -17.68 -23.61
N SER A 94 23.01 -16.99 -24.21
CA SER A 94 24.15 -17.62 -24.89
C SER A 94 25.38 -17.74 -24.00
N GLN A 95 25.31 -17.28 -22.75
CA GLN A 95 26.45 -17.31 -21.83
C GLN A 95 26.69 -18.72 -21.25
N PRO A 96 27.95 -19.19 -21.15
CA PRO A 96 28.24 -20.56 -20.73
C PRO A 96 28.17 -20.78 -19.21
N ASN A 97 28.35 -19.74 -18.40
CA ASN A 97 28.45 -19.83 -16.94
C ASN A 97 27.28 -19.14 -16.21
N PHE A 98 26.29 -18.63 -16.96
CA PHE A 98 25.17 -17.86 -16.43
C PHE A 98 23.91 -18.26 -17.20
N SER A 99 22.97 -18.92 -16.53
CA SER A 99 21.74 -19.42 -17.12
C SER A 99 20.55 -18.57 -16.69
N VAL A 100 19.83 -18.00 -17.66
CA VAL A 100 18.60 -17.24 -17.42
C VAL A 100 17.41 -18.10 -17.84
N VAL A 101 16.48 -18.35 -16.92
CA VAL A 101 15.26 -19.13 -17.16
C VAL A 101 14.06 -18.26 -16.86
N THR A 102 13.12 -18.17 -17.80
CA THR A 102 11.90 -17.39 -17.63
C THR A 102 10.76 -18.24 -17.09
N ILE A 103 10.02 -17.70 -16.12
CA ILE A 103 8.81 -18.30 -15.53
C ILE A 103 7.65 -17.38 -15.85
N GLU A 104 6.77 -17.84 -16.74
CA GLU A 104 5.54 -17.15 -17.09
C GLU A 104 4.37 -17.60 -16.20
N SER A 105 3.59 -16.62 -15.74
CA SER A 105 2.30 -16.79 -15.08
C SER A 105 1.33 -15.71 -15.57
N HIS A 106 0.05 -16.04 -15.75
CA HIS A 106 -0.99 -15.08 -16.11
C HIS A 106 -1.94 -14.75 -14.95
N ASN A 107 -1.87 -15.54 -13.87
CA ASN A 107 -2.81 -15.45 -12.74
C ASN A 107 -2.19 -14.81 -11.50
N SER A 108 -0.92 -14.41 -11.57
CA SER A 108 -0.20 -13.87 -10.41
C SER A 108 -0.41 -12.35 -10.35
N VAL A 109 -1.12 -11.93 -9.32
CA VAL A 109 -1.48 -10.52 -9.05
C VAL A 109 -0.42 -9.86 -8.17
N SER A 110 0.27 -10.66 -7.34
CA SER A 110 1.22 -10.16 -6.34
C SER A 110 2.58 -10.86 -6.38
N ALA A 111 3.55 -10.26 -5.68
CA ALA A 111 4.87 -10.87 -5.46
C ALA A 111 4.77 -12.16 -4.62
N GLY A 112 3.84 -12.22 -3.66
CA GLY A 112 3.57 -13.43 -2.88
C GLY A 112 3.10 -14.59 -3.76
N ASP A 113 2.18 -14.34 -4.70
CA ASP A 113 1.72 -15.36 -5.65
C ASP A 113 2.85 -15.86 -6.56
N ALA A 114 3.75 -14.97 -6.95
CA ALA A 114 4.94 -15.35 -7.72
C ALA A 114 5.82 -16.33 -6.95
N LEU A 115 6.08 -16.05 -5.66
CA LEU A 115 6.89 -16.92 -4.80
C LEU A 115 6.21 -18.27 -4.52
N ARG A 116 4.88 -18.30 -4.33
CA ARG A 116 4.09 -19.55 -4.20
C ARG A 116 4.23 -20.42 -5.44
N LEU A 117 4.08 -19.83 -6.62
CA LEU A 117 4.21 -20.56 -7.89
C LEU A 117 5.64 -21.09 -8.11
N ILE A 118 6.66 -20.34 -7.70
CA ILE A 118 8.04 -20.81 -7.76
C ILE A 118 8.26 -21.98 -6.80
N TYR A 119 7.66 -21.94 -5.61
CA TYR A 119 7.70 -23.04 -4.65
C TYR A 119 7.06 -24.32 -5.21
N GLU A 120 5.87 -24.22 -5.81
CA GLU A 120 5.18 -25.36 -6.44
C GLU A 120 6.03 -26.05 -7.52
N ARG A 121 6.80 -25.27 -8.28
CA ARG A 121 7.69 -25.79 -9.32
C ARG A 121 8.96 -26.45 -8.77
N ASN A 122 9.28 -26.29 -7.48
CA ASN A 122 10.45 -26.86 -6.81
C ASN A 122 11.78 -26.61 -7.55
N VAL A 123 11.97 -25.37 -7.99
CA VAL A 123 13.12 -24.97 -8.82
C VAL A 123 14.31 -24.54 -7.96
N ILE A 124 14.03 -24.01 -6.77
CA ILE A 124 15.02 -23.41 -5.88
C ILE A 124 15.54 -24.44 -4.88
N ASN A 125 16.86 -24.53 -4.78
CA ASN A 125 17.58 -25.45 -3.91
C ASN A 125 18.50 -24.68 -2.96
N GLY A 126 18.09 -24.53 -1.70
CA GLY A 126 18.87 -23.84 -0.66
C GLY A 126 18.70 -22.32 -0.64
N ASP A 127 19.74 -21.61 -0.20
CA ASP A 127 19.73 -20.14 -0.10
C ASP A 127 19.72 -19.50 -1.50
N PHE A 128 18.84 -18.54 -1.72
CA PHE A 128 18.70 -17.84 -2.98
C PHE A 128 18.64 -16.33 -2.77
N VAL A 129 18.88 -15.60 -3.86
CA VAL A 129 18.84 -14.14 -3.87
C VAL A 129 17.52 -13.70 -4.47
N LEU A 130 16.72 -12.94 -3.72
CA LEU A 130 15.48 -12.34 -4.20
C LEU A 130 15.75 -10.88 -4.58
N ILE A 131 15.46 -10.52 -5.83
CA ILE A 131 15.67 -9.18 -6.35
C ILE A 131 14.54 -8.75 -7.29
N SER A 132 14.25 -7.46 -7.32
CA SER A 132 13.36 -6.84 -8.30
C SER A 132 14.14 -6.42 -9.55
N GLY A 133 13.55 -6.59 -10.74
CA GLY A 133 14.19 -6.31 -12.03
C GLY A 133 14.43 -4.82 -12.35
N ASP A 134 14.08 -3.93 -11.42
CA ASP A 134 14.24 -2.47 -11.49
C ASP A 134 15.34 -1.96 -10.54
N THR A 135 16.21 -2.85 -10.05
CA THR A 135 17.30 -2.53 -9.13
C THR A 135 18.64 -2.42 -9.84
N VAL A 136 19.39 -1.35 -9.53
CA VAL A 136 20.77 -1.12 -10.01
C VAL A 136 21.72 -1.19 -8.83
N SER A 137 22.75 -2.04 -8.92
CA SER A 137 23.76 -2.17 -7.88
C SER A 137 25.15 -2.49 -8.43
N ASN A 138 26.19 -2.18 -7.65
CA ASN A 138 27.57 -2.63 -7.86
C ASN A 138 28.18 -3.26 -6.59
N MET A 139 27.33 -3.70 -5.64
CA MET A 139 27.81 -4.30 -4.40
C MET A 139 28.33 -5.73 -4.61
N SER A 140 29.22 -6.19 -3.72
CA SER A 140 29.71 -7.57 -3.72
C SER A 140 28.76 -8.47 -2.92
N LEU A 141 28.06 -9.36 -3.61
CA LEU A 141 27.08 -10.26 -2.98
C LEU A 141 27.72 -11.37 -2.14
N THR A 142 28.97 -11.74 -2.44
CA THR A 142 29.71 -12.81 -1.76
C THR A 142 29.82 -12.58 -0.26
N GLN A 143 30.04 -11.33 0.16
CA GLN A 143 30.16 -10.97 1.58
C GLN A 143 28.83 -11.19 2.31
N VAL A 144 27.73 -10.74 1.71
CA VAL A 144 26.40 -10.84 2.31
C VAL A 144 25.94 -12.30 2.40
N ILE A 145 26.19 -13.11 1.36
CA ILE A 145 25.88 -14.55 1.38
C ILE A 145 26.68 -15.26 2.47
N GLN A 146 27.97 -14.95 2.61
CA GLN A 146 28.81 -15.57 3.63
C GLN A 146 28.32 -15.21 5.04
N GLU A 147 27.98 -13.94 5.29
CA GLU A 147 27.38 -13.51 6.55
C GLU A 147 26.04 -14.23 6.82
N HIS A 148 25.19 -14.35 5.81
CA HIS A 148 23.91 -15.07 5.94
C HIS A 148 24.13 -16.55 6.30
N LYS A 149 25.02 -17.23 5.60
CA LYS A 149 25.37 -18.64 5.89
C LYS A 149 25.95 -18.83 7.28
N GLU A 150 26.80 -17.92 7.73
CA GLU A 150 27.36 -17.95 9.09
C GLU A 150 26.30 -17.72 10.17
N ARG A 151 25.33 -16.83 9.91
CA ARG A 151 24.16 -16.61 10.80
C ARG A 151 23.28 -17.86 10.84
N ARG A 152 22.95 -18.45 9.69
CA ARG A 152 22.18 -19.70 9.59
C ARG A 152 22.84 -20.88 10.31
N LYS A 153 24.18 -20.98 10.25
CA LYS A 153 24.93 -22.00 11.00
C LYS A 153 24.82 -21.85 12.52
N LYS A 154 24.62 -20.62 13.02
CA LYS A 154 24.44 -20.33 14.45
C LYS A 154 22.99 -20.44 14.89
N ASP A 155 22.08 -19.96 14.06
CA ASP A 155 20.64 -19.91 14.29
C ASP A 155 19.90 -20.37 13.03
N SER A 156 19.25 -21.53 13.10
CA SER A 156 18.47 -22.08 11.98
C SER A 156 17.30 -21.19 11.59
N ASN A 157 16.84 -20.33 12.50
CA ASN A 157 15.69 -19.46 12.30
C ASN A 157 16.05 -18.15 11.55
N ALA A 158 17.32 -17.97 11.16
CA ALA A 158 17.75 -16.84 10.34
C ALA A 158 17.28 -17.02 8.88
N VAL A 159 16.05 -16.58 8.58
CA VAL A 159 15.39 -16.87 7.29
C VAL A 159 15.72 -15.88 6.19
N MET A 160 15.96 -14.61 6.53
CA MET A 160 16.16 -13.56 5.53
C MET A 160 17.24 -12.57 5.97
N THR A 161 18.04 -12.09 5.03
CA THR A 161 18.99 -10.99 5.22
C THR A 161 18.73 -9.89 4.19
N MET A 162 18.24 -8.76 4.67
CA MET A 162 17.91 -7.57 3.89
C MET A 162 19.13 -6.68 3.72
N VAL A 163 19.34 -6.17 2.50
CA VAL A 163 20.41 -5.23 2.23
C VAL A 163 19.90 -3.80 2.29
N ILE A 164 20.49 -3.01 3.18
CA ILE A 164 20.16 -1.61 3.40
C ILE A 164 21.36 -0.72 3.08
N LYS A 165 21.09 0.45 2.53
CA LYS A 165 22.12 1.45 2.22
C LYS A 165 22.02 2.61 3.16
N GLN A 166 23.17 3.06 3.67
CA GLN A 166 23.19 4.32 4.40
C GLN A 166 23.02 5.50 3.43
N SER A 167 21.94 6.25 3.60
CA SER A 167 21.72 7.53 2.95
C SER A 167 22.21 8.67 3.85
N LYS A 168 22.42 9.86 3.27
CA LYS A 168 22.75 11.03 4.09
C LYS A 168 21.50 11.47 4.86
N PRO A 169 21.61 11.80 6.16
CA PRO A 169 20.47 11.98 7.07
C PRO A 169 19.65 13.26 6.85
N SER A 170 19.89 14.04 5.80
CA SER A 170 19.09 15.24 5.55
C SER A 170 17.75 14.85 4.90
N PRO A 171 16.59 15.09 5.56
CA PRO A 171 15.27 14.74 5.02
C PRO A 171 15.01 15.41 3.67
N ILE A 172 15.52 16.64 3.48
CA ILE A 172 15.48 17.36 2.19
C ILE A 172 16.26 16.60 1.11
N THR A 173 17.40 15.97 1.42
CA THR A 173 18.17 15.18 0.45
C THR A 173 17.54 13.82 0.19
N HIS A 174 16.87 13.23 1.19
CA HIS A 174 16.10 12.00 1.06
C HIS A 174 14.87 12.20 0.16
N GLN A 175 14.04 13.19 0.48
CA GLN A 175 12.91 13.65 -0.35
C GLN A 175 13.39 14.15 -1.72
N SER A 176 14.56 14.80 -1.79
CA SER A 176 15.13 15.28 -3.06
C SER A 176 15.53 14.13 -4.00
N ARG A 177 16.05 13.02 -3.46
CA ARG A 177 16.60 11.89 -4.23
C ARG A 177 15.59 10.79 -4.55
N LEU A 178 14.69 10.44 -3.63
CA LEU A 178 13.90 9.19 -3.74
C LEU A 178 12.42 9.41 -3.98
N GLY A 179 11.87 10.59 -3.68
CA GLY A 179 10.48 10.93 -4.01
C GLY A 179 9.39 10.25 -3.20
N THR A 180 9.63 9.08 -2.58
CA THR A 180 8.69 8.43 -1.66
C THR A 180 9.37 7.60 -0.57
N ASP A 181 8.60 7.47 0.51
CA ASP A 181 8.68 6.62 1.70
C ASP A 181 9.79 6.95 2.70
N GLU A 182 9.41 7.67 3.76
CA GLU A 182 10.19 7.75 4.99
C GLU A 182 10.18 6.36 5.62
N LEU A 183 11.33 5.70 5.54
CA LEU A 183 11.51 4.36 6.05
C LEU A 183 12.04 4.44 7.48
N PHE A 184 11.28 3.85 8.41
CA PHE A 184 11.69 3.72 9.79
C PHE A 184 12.07 2.28 10.10
N LEU A 185 13.30 2.10 10.59
CA LEU A 185 13.84 0.80 10.97
C LEU A 185 14.29 0.82 12.42
N ALA A 186 13.95 -0.21 13.19
CA ALA A 186 14.60 -0.51 14.46
C ALA A 186 15.50 -1.73 14.29
N ILE A 187 16.78 -1.58 14.58
CA ILE A 187 17.80 -2.62 14.39
C ILE A 187 18.56 -2.80 15.71
N ASP A 188 18.85 -4.05 16.09
CA ASP A 188 19.80 -4.33 17.17
C ASP A 188 21.24 -4.09 16.67
N PRO A 189 22.01 -3.15 17.26
CA PRO A 189 23.36 -2.84 16.83
C PRO A 189 24.35 -4.01 16.95
N GLN A 190 24.11 -4.99 17.83
CA GLN A 190 25.04 -6.11 18.03
C GLN A 190 24.79 -7.25 17.03
N THR A 191 23.54 -7.71 16.94
CA THR A 191 23.18 -8.84 16.08
C THR A 191 22.87 -8.42 14.64
N LYS A 192 22.59 -7.13 14.42
CA LYS A 192 22.01 -6.58 13.18
C LYS A 192 20.65 -7.18 12.84
N GLN A 193 19.92 -7.71 13.82
CA GLN A 193 18.56 -8.17 13.66
C GLN A 193 17.62 -6.99 13.42
N LEU A 194 16.70 -7.14 12.48
CA LEU A 194 15.60 -6.21 12.26
C LEU A 194 14.51 -6.50 13.29
N LEU A 195 14.08 -5.48 14.02
CA LEU A 195 13.07 -5.57 15.07
C LEU A 195 11.77 -4.87 14.70
N PHE A 196 11.88 -3.76 13.96
CA PHE A 196 10.74 -2.99 13.50
C PHE A 196 11.00 -2.47 12.09
N TYR A 197 9.96 -2.51 11.25
CA TYR A 197 9.99 -2.02 9.89
C TYR A 197 8.66 -1.31 9.61
N GLU A 198 8.71 -0.04 9.27
CA GLU A 198 7.53 0.71 8.84
C GLU A 198 7.87 1.65 7.69
N GLU A 199 7.05 1.58 6.66
CA GLU A 199 7.08 2.45 5.49
C GLU A 199 5.93 3.45 5.64
N LYS A 200 6.23 4.74 5.84
CA LYS A 200 5.20 5.73 6.14
C LYS A 200 4.51 6.21 4.85
N THR A 201 3.25 5.82 4.64
CA THR A 201 2.38 6.40 3.59
C THR A 201 1.62 7.63 4.08
N ASP A 202 1.26 7.68 5.36
CA ASP A 202 0.37 8.72 5.89
C ASP A 202 1.15 9.85 6.57
N SER A 203 1.35 10.93 5.81
CA SER A 203 2.07 12.14 6.23
C SER A 203 1.41 12.89 7.40
N TYR A 204 0.22 12.50 7.85
CA TYR A 204 -0.63 13.30 8.76
C TYR A 204 -0.39 13.08 10.26
N ARG A 205 0.31 12.02 10.67
CA ARG A 205 0.64 11.78 12.08
C ARG A 205 2.15 11.60 12.22
N GLY A 206 2.85 12.62 12.73
CA GLY A 206 4.30 12.60 13.01
C GLY A 206 4.74 11.61 14.10
N ILE A 207 3.96 10.55 14.37
CA ILE A 207 4.11 9.66 15.51
C ILE A 207 4.25 8.22 14.99
N ILE A 208 5.22 7.49 15.53
CA ILE A 208 5.46 6.07 15.22
C ILE A 208 5.18 5.26 16.49
N PRO A 209 4.19 4.35 16.49
CA PRO A 209 3.95 3.47 17.62
C PRO A 209 5.01 2.36 17.62
N LEU A 210 5.70 2.18 18.75
CA LEU A 210 6.63 1.07 18.96
C LEU A 210 6.12 0.23 20.13
N ASP A 211 6.04 -1.08 19.93
CA ASP A 211 5.55 -1.99 20.96
C ASP A 211 6.54 -2.09 22.12
N ASN A 212 6.03 -1.97 23.35
CA ASN A 212 6.83 -2.06 24.57
C ASN A 212 7.52 -3.42 24.75
N ALA A 213 6.98 -4.48 24.13
CA ALA A 213 7.56 -5.82 24.17
C ALA A 213 8.98 -5.86 23.57
N LEU A 214 9.22 -5.07 22.51
CA LEU A 214 10.52 -5.02 21.83
C LEU A 214 11.66 -4.58 22.76
N LEU A 215 11.36 -3.67 23.71
CA LEU A 215 12.30 -3.17 24.71
C LEU A 215 12.55 -4.17 25.85
N GLY A 216 11.62 -5.10 26.08
CA GLY A 216 11.76 -6.16 27.09
C GLY A 216 12.76 -7.23 26.65
N ASP A 217 12.66 -7.65 25.39
CA ASP A 217 13.46 -8.76 24.85
C ASP A 217 14.84 -8.34 24.35
N ASN A 218 15.02 -7.08 23.96
CA ASN A 218 16.24 -6.58 23.36
C ASN A 218 16.93 -5.53 24.26
N PRO A 219 18.19 -5.75 24.67
CA PRO A 219 18.90 -4.83 25.57
C PRO A 219 19.34 -3.52 24.88
N SER A 220 19.39 -3.49 23.55
CA SER A 220 19.76 -2.30 22.78
C SER A 220 19.00 -2.25 21.45
N ILE A 221 18.42 -1.09 21.16
CA ILE A 221 17.68 -0.82 19.92
C ILE A 221 18.22 0.49 19.33
N CYS A 222 18.52 0.48 18.04
CA CYS A 222 18.88 1.68 17.27
C CYS A 222 17.79 1.98 16.26
N LEU A 223 17.21 3.18 16.35
CA LEU A 223 16.20 3.68 15.42
C LEU A 223 16.88 4.43 14.28
N HIS A 224 16.47 4.14 13.05
CA HIS A 224 17.05 4.66 11.84
C HIS A 224 15.97 5.22 10.90
N ASN A 225 16.20 6.45 10.43
CA ASN A 225 15.52 7.09 9.29
C ASN A 225 16.54 7.54 8.22
N ASP A 226 17.82 7.18 8.39
CA ASP A 226 18.90 7.49 7.47
C ASP A 226 19.17 6.36 6.47
N LYS A 227 18.38 5.29 6.48
CA LYS A 227 18.62 4.08 5.69
C LYS A 227 17.64 4.00 4.53
N GLN A 228 18.15 3.52 3.40
CA GLN A 228 17.38 3.24 2.20
C GLN A 228 17.32 1.72 1.99
N ASP A 229 16.11 1.19 1.76
CA ASP A 229 15.94 -0.20 1.32
C ASP A 229 16.31 -0.34 -0.16
N CYS A 230 17.09 -1.36 -0.47
CA CYS A 230 17.58 -1.66 -1.81
C CYS A 230 16.76 -2.74 -2.53
N TYR A 231 15.84 -3.43 -1.83
CA TYR A 231 15.07 -4.56 -2.36
C TYR A 231 15.97 -5.67 -2.94
N ILE A 232 17.03 -5.96 -2.20
CA ILE A 232 17.94 -7.09 -2.45
C ILE A 232 17.94 -7.91 -1.17
N ASP A 233 17.38 -9.10 -1.23
CA ASP A 233 17.25 -9.98 -0.08
C ASP A 233 17.93 -11.31 -0.34
N ILE A 234 18.63 -11.82 0.67
CA ILE A 234 19.12 -13.19 0.67
C ILE A 234 18.16 -13.99 1.52
N CYS A 235 17.48 -14.92 0.88
CA CYS A 235 16.43 -15.71 1.48
C CYS A 235 16.84 -17.17 1.56
N SER A 236 16.42 -17.78 2.64
CA SER A 236 16.42 -19.22 2.80
C SER A 236 15.18 -19.84 2.11
N GLN A 237 15.23 -21.13 1.81
CA GLN A 237 14.13 -21.84 1.14
C GLN A 237 12.82 -21.82 1.96
N GLU A 238 12.93 -21.72 3.29
CA GLU A 238 11.83 -21.64 4.24
C GLU A 238 10.93 -20.44 3.97
N VAL A 239 11.45 -19.34 3.43
CA VAL A 239 10.66 -18.16 3.03
C VAL A 239 9.59 -18.56 2.01
N LEU A 240 9.90 -19.41 1.04
CA LEU A 240 8.94 -19.86 0.03
C LEU A 240 7.81 -20.70 0.65
N SER A 241 8.12 -21.50 1.66
CA SER A 241 7.10 -22.24 2.43
C SER A 241 6.19 -21.30 3.20
N LEU A 242 6.75 -20.27 3.84
CA LEU A 242 5.97 -19.29 4.60
C LEU A 242 4.94 -18.55 3.74
N PHE A 243 5.30 -18.20 2.50
CA PHE A 243 4.34 -17.61 1.56
C PHE A 243 3.23 -18.59 1.17
N THR A 244 3.50 -19.89 1.16
CA THR A 244 2.50 -20.92 0.83
C THR A 244 1.56 -21.18 2.01
N ASP A 245 2.08 -21.13 3.23
CA ASP A 245 1.29 -21.33 4.45
C ASP A 245 0.40 -20.11 4.75
N ASN A 246 0.93 -18.90 4.55
CA ASN A 246 0.24 -17.63 4.79
C ASN A 246 -0.18 -16.95 3.48
N PHE A 247 -1.44 -17.14 3.09
CA PHE A 247 -2.00 -16.58 1.85
C PHE A 247 -2.13 -15.04 1.85
N ASP A 248 -2.22 -14.43 3.04
CA ASP A 248 -2.40 -12.99 3.21
C ASP A 248 -1.14 -12.18 2.83
N TYR A 249 0.02 -12.84 2.77
CA TYR A 249 1.26 -12.20 2.34
C TYR A 249 1.27 -11.99 0.83
N GLN A 250 0.86 -10.80 0.40
CA GLN A 250 0.91 -10.37 -1.01
C GLN A 250 2.17 -9.55 -1.30
N HIS A 251 2.50 -8.59 -0.42
CA HIS A 251 3.68 -7.73 -0.54
C HIS A 251 4.83 -8.18 0.37
N LEU A 252 6.05 -8.13 -0.15
CA LEU A 252 7.26 -8.58 0.57
C LEU A 252 7.58 -7.74 1.82
N ARG A 253 7.40 -6.42 1.77
CA ARG A 253 7.71 -5.53 2.90
C ARG A 253 6.52 -5.31 3.81
N ARG A 254 5.42 -4.78 3.26
CA ARG A 254 4.23 -4.39 4.02
C ARG A 254 3.59 -5.56 4.76
N HIS A 255 3.50 -6.73 4.14
CA HIS A 255 2.81 -7.88 4.73
C HIS A 255 3.81 -8.88 5.29
N PHE A 256 4.79 -9.34 4.48
CA PHE A 256 5.69 -10.41 4.93
C PHE A 256 6.69 -9.95 5.99
N VAL A 257 7.47 -8.87 5.77
CA VAL A 257 8.43 -8.39 6.80
C VAL A 257 7.69 -7.98 8.07
N LYS A 258 6.63 -7.16 7.95
CA LYS A 258 5.86 -6.72 9.12
C LYS A 258 5.19 -7.89 9.85
N GLY A 259 4.56 -8.80 9.12
CA GLY A 259 3.93 -10.00 9.67
C GLY A 259 4.94 -10.87 10.41
N LEU A 260 6.10 -11.13 9.81
CA LEU A 260 7.14 -11.96 10.43
C LEU A 260 7.76 -11.33 11.69
N LEU A 261 7.78 -10.00 11.79
CA LEU A 261 8.25 -9.29 12.98
C LEU A 261 7.22 -9.30 14.13
N VAL A 262 5.93 -9.41 13.82
CA VAL A 262 4.84 -9.53 14.80
C VAL A 262 4.59 -11.00 15.20
N ASP A 263 4.94 -11.95 14.33
CA ASP A 263 4.71 -13.38 14.55
C ASP A 263 5.68 -13.98 15.58
N ASP A 264 5.23 -14.08 16.83
CA ASP A 264 5.99 -14.70 17.93
C ASP A 264 6.05 -16.24 17.87
N ILE A 265 5.20 -16.88 17.05
CA ILE A 265 4.98 -18.35 17.12
C ILE A 265 6.15 -19.12 16.50
N MET A 266 6.63 -18.70 15.33
CA MET A 266 7.66 -19.43 14.59
C MET A 266 9.08 -19.01 14.98
N GLY A 267 9.24 -17.82 15.58
CA GLY A 267 10.54 -17.31 16.05
C GLY A 267 11.57 -17.10 14.93
N TYR A 268 11.10 -16.88 13.70
CA TYR A 268 11.92 -16.59 12.53
C TYR A 268 12.48 -15.17 12.62
N LYS A 269 13.74 -15.00 12.21
CA LYS A 269 14.46 -13.73 12.37
C LYS A 269 14.92 -13.19 11.03
N ILE A 270 14.72 -11.89 10.85
CA ILE A 270 15.24 -11.11 9.73
C ILE A 270 16.47 -10.36 10.21
N PHE A 271 17.53 -10.40 9.41
CA PHE A 271 18.74 -9.64 9.68
C PHE A 271 18.97 -8.59 8.60
N THR A 272 19.79 -7.59 8.91
CA THR A 272 20.20 -6.55 7.96
C THR A 272 21.69 -6.65 7.63
N HIS A 273 22.05 -6.15 6.45
CA HIS A 273 23.42 -5.91 6.03
C HIS A 273 23.53 -4.50 5.44
N GLU A 274 24.42 -3.69 6.01
CA GLU A 274 24.55 -2.29 5.67
C GLU A 274 25.69 -2.03 4.67
N ILE A 275 25.35 -1.41 3.54
CA ILE A 275 26.32 -0.95 2.54
C ILE A 275 26.66 0.53 2.73
N HIS A 276 27.96 0.85 2.70
CA HIS A 276 28.47 2.21 2.91
C HIS A 276 29.13 2.80 1.66
N SER A 277 29.95 2.02 0.95
CA SER A 277 30.73 2.48 -0.20
C SER A 277 30.13 2.11 -1.55
N SER A 278 29.39 1.00 -1.60
CA SER A 278 28.77 0.49 -2.82
C SER A 278 27.45 1.18 -3.09
N TYR A 279 27.10 1.26 -4.37
CA TYR A 279 25.82 1.74 -4.83
C TYR A 279 24.83 0.56 -4.91
N ALA A 280 23.66 0.75 -4.31
CA ALA A 280 22.46 0.00 -4.62
C ALA A 280 21.28 0.97 -4.52
N ALA A 281 20.34 0.88 -5.45
CA ALA A 281 19.11 1.63 -5.43
C ALA A 281 18.07 0.95 -6.33
N ARG A 282 16.80 1.04 -5.93
CA ARG A 282 15.64 0.59 -6.71
C ARG A 282 14.96 1.77 -7.37
N ILE A 283 14.46 1.57 -8.58
CA ILE A 283 13.66 2.55 -9.31
C ILE A 283 12.19 2.29 -9.01
N ASP A 284 11.55 3.08 -8.15
CA ASP A 284 10.15 2.89 -7.77
C ASP A 284 9.19 3.92 -8.41
N ASN A 285 9.64 5.17 -8.52
CA ASN A 285 8.89 6.29 -9.10
C ASN A 285 9.72 7.05 -10.15
N TYR A 286 9.13 8.00 -10.89
CA TYR A 286 9.86 8.74 -11.93
C TYR A 286 11.02 9.58 -11.36
N ARG A 287 10.94 9.95 -10.09
CA ARG A 287 11.99 10.69 -9.41
C ARG A 287 13.24 9.86 -9.11
N SER A 288 13.05 8.65 -8.59
CA SER A 288 14.10 7.66 -8.40
C SER A 288 14.74 7.30 -9.75
N TYR A 289 13.93 7.24 -10.81
CA TYR A 289 14.42 7.06 -12.18
C TYR A 289 15.35 8.22 -12.61
N ASP A 290 14.99 9.47 -12.33
CA ASP A 290 15.84 10.64 -12.61
C ASP A 290 17.14 10.64 -11.80
N THR A 291 17.06 10.38 -10.50
CA THR A 291 18.22 10.33 -9.61
C THR A 291 19.20 9.23 -10.01
N ILE A 292 18.70 8.01 -10.24
CA ILE A 292 19.53 6.87 -10.62
C ILE A 292 20.14 7.09 -12.00
N SER A 293 19.40 7.68 -12.94
CA SER A 293 19.96 8.06 -14.25
C SER A 293 21.13 9.04 -14.11
N LYS A 294 20.99 10.07 -13.28
CA LYS A 294 22.07 11.03 -12.99
C LYS A 294 23.26 10.36 -12.31
N ASP A 295 23.02 9.47 -11.35
CA ASP A 295 24.06 8.72 -10.65
C ASP A 295 24.86 7.82 -11.60
N ILE A 296 24.19 7.16 -12.56
CA ILE A 296 24.84 6.37 -13.64
C ILE A 296 25.71 7.27 -14.52
N ILE A 297 25.19 8.41 -14.99
CA ILE A 297 25.94 9.36 -15.84
C ILE A 297 27.18 9.88 -15.10
N GLN A 298 27.05 10.14 -13.79
CA GLN A 298 28.13 10.56 -12.90
C GLN A 298 29.07 9.42 -12.47
N ARG A 299 28.82 8.18 -12.92
CA ARG A 299 29.66 6.99 -12.67
C ARG A 299 29.69 6.49 -11.23
N TRP A 300 28.63 6.74 -10.46
CA TRP A 300 28.48 6.15 -9.12
C TRP A 300 28.27 4.64 -9.17
N THR A 301 27.75 4.12 -10.28
CA THR A 301 27.42 2.71 -10.52
C THR A 301 28.54 1.91 -11.22
N TYR A 302 29.77 2.44 -11.30
CA TYR A 302 30.89 1.74 -11.94
C TYR A 302 31.03 0.30 -11.39
N PRO A 303 31.16 -0.74 -12.23
CA PRO A 303 31.46 -0.72 -13.67
C PRO A 303 30.25 -0.62 -14.62
N PHE A 304 29.01 -0.58 -14.12
CA PHE A 304 27.79 -0.52 -14.94
C PHE A 304 27.48 0.90 -15.38
N VAL A 305 28.23 1.36 -16.37
CA VAL A 305 28.20 2.72 -16.91
C VAL A 305 28.18 2.66 -18.45
N PRO A 306 27.61 3.66 -19.15
CA PRO A 306 27.39 3.58 -20.60
C PRO A 306 28.65 3.44 -21.47
N ASP A 307 29.82 3.80 -20.93
CA ASP A 307 31.13 3.65 -21.59
C ASP A 307 31.65 2.20 -21.57
N VAL A 308 31.16 1.37 -20.65
CA VAL A 308 31.51 -0.04 -20.54
C VAL A 308 30.46 -0.87 -21.25
N MET A 309 30.94 -1.73 -22.17
CA MET A 309 30.08 -2.63 -22.93
C MET A 309 29.72 -3.83 -22.06
N PHE A 310 28.54 -3.81 -21.43
CA PHE A 310 28.05 -4.94 -20.62
C PHE A 310 26.76 -5.60 -21.17
N SER A 311 26.05 -4.97 -22.13
CA SER A 311 24.82 -5.52 -22.71
C SER A 311 24.76 -5.39 -24.25
N GLY A 312 25.83 -5.78 -24.97
CA GLY A 312 25.87 -5.72 -26.44
C GLY A 312 25.61 -4.34 -27.08
N ASN A 313 25.51 -3.27 -26.26
CA ASN A 313 25.11 -1.94 -26.70
C ASN A 313 26.23 -1.28 -27.52
N SER A 314 25.99 -0.18 -28.24
CA SER A 314 27.08 0.47 -29.00
C SER A 314 28.00 1.23 -28.06
N ALA A 315 29.32 1.11 -28.26
CA ALA A 315 30.32 1.80 -27.44
C ALA A 315 30.07 3.30 -27.46
N THR A 316 29.75 3.87 -26.30
CA THR A 316 29.66 5.31 -26.14
C THR A 316 31.01 5.85 -25.64
N HIS A 317 31.50 6.90 -26.29
CA HIS A 317 32.72 7.56 -25.85
C HIS A 317 32.38 8.60 -24.79
N LEU A 318 33.08 8.52 -23.67
CA LEU A 318 33.05 9.53 -22.62
C LEU A 318 33.87 10.75 -23.04
N GLU A 319 33.22 11.90 -23.15
CA GLU A 319 33.83 13.20 -23.34
C GLU A 319 33.98 13.95 -22.00
N ARG A 320 34.51 15.18 -22.05
CA ARG A 320 34.63 16.05 -20.86
C ARG A 320 33.25 16.38 -20.29
N GLU A 321 33.20 16.69 -18.99
CA GLU A 321 31.97 17.12 -18.29
C GLU A 321 30.84 16.08 -18.30
N GLY A 322 31.17 14.78 -18.35
CA GLY A 322 30.19 13.70 -18.24
C GLY A 322 29.28 13.54 -19.47
N MET A 323 29.73 14.01 -20.64
CA MET A 323 29.02 13.82 -21.90
C MET A 323 29.31 12.44 -22.48
N TYR A 324 28.27 11.73 -22.93
CA TYR A 324 28.40 10.43 -23.60
C TYR A 324 27.92 10.55 -25.04
N ARG A 325 28.77 10.16 -26.00
CA ARG A 325 28.46 10.20 -27.43
C ARG A 325 28.61 8.84 -28.08
N ALA A 326 27.56 8.39 -28.76
CA ALA A 326 27.65 7.28 -29.70
C ALA A 326 28.42 7.66 -30.97
N SER A 327 29.00 6.68 -31.68
CA SER A 327 29.87 6.92 -32.84
C SER A 327 29.19 7.47 -34.10
N GLU A 328 27.87 7.33 -34.24
CA GLU A 328 27.11 7.72 -35.44
C GLU A 328 26.11 8.84 -35.12
N ILE A 329 26.59 10.08 -34.93
CA ILE A 329 25.74 11.25 -34.61
C ILE A 329 25.90 12.32 -35.70
N GLU A 330 24.78 12.83 -36.22
CA GLU A 330 24.75 13.97 -37.15
C GLU A 330 24.48 15.26 -36.36
N GLN A 331 25.53 15.99 -35.98
CA GLN A 331 25.41 17.25 -35.25
C GLN A 331 25.68 18.47 -36.14
N SER A 332 24.77 19.44 -36.14
CA SER A 332 24.99 20.77 -36.71
C SER A 332 26.07 21.58 -35.97
N ARG A 333 26.88 22.35 -36.71
CA ARG A 333 28.01 23.13 -36.15
C ARG A 333 27.61 24.17 -35.10
N SER A 334 26.38 24.67 -35.13
CA SER A 334 25.87 25.66 -34.17
C SER A 334 25.08 25.05 -33.01
N ALA A 335 24.94 23.72 -32.95
CA ALA A 335 24.28 23.04 -31.84
C ALA A 335 25.21 22.97 -30.63
N HIS A 336 24.70 23.34 -29.46
CA HIS A 336 25.41 23.32 -28.20
C HIS A 336 24.92 22.13 -27.38
N ILE A 337 25.86 21.26 -27.01
CA ILE A 337 25.62 20.14 -26.10
C ILE A 337 26.31 20.50 -24.80
N GLY A 338 25.51 20.63 -23.75
CA GLY A 338 25.92 20.92 -22.39
C GLY A 338 26.35 19.66 -21.62
N PRO A 339 26.79 19.85 -20.37
CA PRO A 339 27.33 18.78 -19.54
C PRO A 339 26.27 17.72 -19.18
N PHE A 340 26.73 16.55 -18.75
CA PHE A 340 25.90 15.42 -18.31
C PHE A 340 24.81 14.99 -19.32
N THR A 341 25.11 15.08 -20.61
CA THR A 341 24.20 14.71 -21.70
C THR A 341 24.62 13.40 -22.34
N VAL A 342 23.66 12.52 -22.60
CA VAL A 342 23.89 11.22 -23.27
C VAL A 342 23.18 11.23 -24.63
N ILE A 343 23.91 10.93 -25.70
CA ILE A 343 23.37 10.92 -27.07
C ILE A 343 23.49 9.52 -27.67
N GLY A 344 22.34 8.94 -27.99
CA GLY A 344 22.21 7.65 -28.64
C GLY A 344 22.64 7.64 -30.11
N LYS A 345 22.77 6.42 -30.64
CA LYS A 345 23.23 6.15 -32.01
C LYS A 345 22.21 6.61 -33.05
N GLY A 346 22.67 7.20 -34.15
CA GLY A 346 21.83 7.58 -35.30
C GLY A 346 21.01 8.84 -35.09
N THR A 347 21.30 9.62 -34.05
CA THR A 347 20.55 10.83 -33.70
C THR A 347 21.03 12.04 -34.51
N LYS A 348 20.06 12.85 -34.97
CA LYS A 348 20.28 14.07 -35.76
C LYS A 348 19.94 15.30 -34.94
N ILE A 349 20.82 16.30 -34.92
CA ILE A 349 20.66 17.52 -34.14
C ILE A 349 20.76 18.73 -35.07
N GLY A 350 19.66 19.49 -35.15
CA GLY A 350 19.53 20.70 -35.95
C GLY A 350 20.31 21.92 -35.44
N ASN A 351 20.18 23.03 -36.15
CA ASN A 351 20.97 24.24 -35.90
C ASN A 351 20.50 24.99 -34.66
N ASN A 352 21.44 25.59 -33.91
CA ASN A 352 21.17 26.45 -32.74
C ASN A 352 20.37 25.78 -31.61
N SER A 353 20.35 24.45 -31.56
CA SER A 353 19.70 23.72 -30.49
C SER A 353 20.63 23.61 -29.27
N ASN A 354 20.05 23.70 -28.08
CA ASN A 354 20.76 23.64 -26.80
C ASN A 354 20.22 22.48 -25.96
N ILE A 355 21.09 21.53 -25.61
CA ILE A 355 20.72 20.31 -24.88
C ILE A 355 21.59 20.22 -23.64
N SER A 356 21.02 20.00 -22.45
CA SER A 356 21.78 19.89 -21.20
C SER A 356 21.12 18.95 -20.21
N ASN A 357 21.92 18.23 -19.40
CA ASN A 357 21.45 17.30 -18.37
C ASN A 357 20.35 16.34 -18.88
N SER A 358 20.44 15.88 -20.13
CA SER A 358 19.37 15.13 -20.78
C SER A 358 19.89 13.83 -21.38
N VAL A 359 19.03 12.81 -21.43
CA VAL A 359 19.33 11.52 -22.06
C VAL A 359 18.52 11.43 -23.34
N ILE A 360 19.19 11.17 -24.46
CA ILE A 360 18.58 11.03 -25.78
C ILE A 360 18.84 9.62 -26.31
N GLY A 361 17.76 8.94 -26.69
CA GLY A 361 17.73 7.61 -27.26
C GLY A 361 18.31 7.53 -28.68
N LYS A 362 18.16 6.36 -29.28
CA LYS A 362 18.64 6.00 -30.61
C LYS A 362 17.68 6.50 -31.70
N GLY A 363 18.24 6.96 -32.82
CA GLY A 363 17.47 7.35 -34.01
C GLY A 363 16.58 8.58 -33.84
N CYS A 364 16.88 9.47 -32.89
CA CYS A 364 16.07 10.67 -32.67
C CYS A 364 16.36 11.74 -33.73
N SER A 365 15.35 12.54 -34.07
CA SER A 365 15.49 13.69 -34.97
C SER A 365 15.11 14.97 -34.24
N ILE A 366 16.10 15.81 -33.92
CA ILE A 366 15.93 17.08 -33.21
C ILE A 366 16.06 18.23 -34.22
N GLY A 367 15.03 19.07 -34.28
CA GLY A 367 14.96 20.26 -35.13
C GLY A 367 15.92 21.38 -34.73
N SER A 368 15.72 22.54 -35.34
CA SER A 368 16.48 23.76 -35.14
C SER A 368 15.85 24.67 -34.07
N ASN A 369 16.70 25.42 -33.36
CA ASN A 369 16.30 26.32 -32.26
C ASN A 369 15.52 25.60 -31.14
N VAL A 370 15.89 24.36 -30.82
CA VAL A 370 15.24 23.56 -29.76
C VAL A 370 16.02 23.70 -28.45
N SER A 371 15.31 23.84 -27.33
CA SER A 371 15.87 23.88 -25.98
C SER A 371 15.43 22.63 -25.21
N ILE A 372 16.39 21.83 -24.73
CA ILE A 372 16.12 20.60 -23.97
C ILE A 372 16.93 20.64 -22.69
N THR A 373 16.23 20.57 -21.55
CA THR A 373 16.85 20.62 -20.23
C THR A 373 16.28 19.53 -19.32
N GLY A 374 17.14 18.75 -18.66
CA GLY A 374 16.74 17.80 -17.63
C GLY A 374 15.79 16.67 -18.08
N SER A 375 15.74 16.36 -19.37
CA SER A 375 14.67 15.53 -19.96
C SER A 375 15.17 14.16 -20.45
N TYR A 376 14.27 13.19 -20.47
CA TYR A 376 14.53 11.82 -20.89
C TYR A 376 13.76 11.52 -22.17
N ILE A 377 14.48 11.41 -23.28
CA ILE A 377 13.94 11.15 -24.61
C ILE A 377 14.36 9.75 -25.02
N TRP A 378 13.39 8.88 -25.28
CA TRP A 378 13.66 7.50 -25.69
C TRP A 378 13.84 7.37 -27.21
N ASP A 379 13.59 6.20 -27.78
CA ASP A 379 14.02 5.86 -29.14
C ASP A 379 13.06 6.38 -30.22
N SER A 380 13.62 6.75 -31.37
CA SER A 380 12.87 7.17 -32.59
C SER A 380 11.93 8.36 -32.38
N VAL A 381 12.27 9.29 -31.47
CA VAL A 381 11.49 10.50 -31.21
C VAL A 381 11.81 11.58 -32.23
N THR A 382 10.77 12.29 -32.70
CA THR A 382 10.92 13.43 -33.63
C THR A 382 10.47 14.72 -32.95
N ILE A 383 11.39 15.68 -32.84
CA ILE A 383 11.14 17.00 -32.25
C ILE A 383 11.34 18.04 -33.36
N GLU A 384 10.28 18.73 -33.74
CA GLU A 384 10.32 19.79 -34.77
C GLU A 384 10.92 21.10 -34.24
N ASP A 385 11.02 22.11 -35.11
CA ASP A 385 11.72 23.36 -34.82
C ASP A 385 11.05 24.21 -33.73
N GLY A 386 11.87 24.90 -32.93
CA GLY A 386 11.40 25.90 -31.96
C GLY A 386 10.69 25.34 -30.73
N CYS A 387 10.93 24.07 -30.38
CA CYS A 387 10.34 23.47 -29.18
C CYS A 387 11.16 23.76 -27.91
N ASP A 388 10.49 23.88 -26.76
CA ASP A 388 11.12 24.00 -25.45
C ASP A 388 10.65 22.86 -24.53
N ILE A 389 11.58 22.07 -24.01
CA ILE A 389 11.31 20.86 -23.25
C ILE A 389 12.11 20.90 -21.95
N ARG A 390 11.39 20.81 -20.83
CA ARG A 390 11.98 20.90 -19.49
C ARG A 390 11.49 19.75 -18.62
N HIS A 391 12.42 18.98 -18.04
CA HIS A 391 12.14 17.88 -17.10
C HIS A 391 10.97 16.97 -17.50
N ALA A 392 10.94 16.54 -18.75
CA ALA A 392 9.88 15.68 -19.29
C ALA A 392 10.41 14.27 -19.64
N ILE A 393 9.53 13.27 -19.56
CA ILE A 393 9.79 11.92 -20.07
C ILE A 393 9.02 11.75 -21.38
N ILE A 394 9.74 11.40 -22.44
CA ILE A 394 9.20 11.23 -23.79
C ILE A 394 9.49 9.82 -24.28
N CYS A 395 8.44 9.00 -24.40
CA CYS A 395 8.54 7.60 -24.80
C CYS A 395 8.77 7.41 -26.32
N ASP A 396 8.90 6.16 -26.75
CA ASP A 396 9.30 5.85 -28.12
C ASP A 396 8.27 6.32 -29.17
N GLY A 397 8.79 6.80 -30.30
CA GLY A 397 7.99 7.16 -31.46
C GLY A 397 7.08 8.39 -31.29
N VAL A 398 7.28 9.18 -30.24
CA VAL A 398 6.57 10.44 -30.02
C VAL A 398 6.99 11.48 -31.06
N VAL A 399 6.02 12.27 -31.53
CA VAL A 399 6.24 13.37 -32.47
C VAL A 399 5.79 14.68 -31.85
N ILE A 400 6.72 15.60 -31.63
CA ILE A 400 6.46 16.93 -31.11
C ILE A 400 6.52 17.92 -32.28
N LYS A 401 5.40 18.58 -32.56
CA LYS A 401 5.29 19.55 -33.65
C LYS A 401 5.88 20.91 -33.32
N SER A 402 6.15 21.70 -34.36
CA SER A 402 6.87 22.96 -34.26
C SER A 402 6.22 23.95 -33.28
N GLY A 403 7.06 24.56 -32.45
CA GLY A 403 6.66 25.58 -31.47
C GLY A 403 5.95 25.06 -30.22
N ALA A 404 5.95 23.75 -29.97
CA ALA A 404 5.38 23.19 -28.75
C ALA A 404 6.27 23.45 -27.52
N ALA A 405 5.65 23.66 -26.35
CA ALA A 405 6.33 23.84 -25.08
C ALA A 405 5.85 22.79 -24.07
N LEU A 406 6.77 22.03 -23.49
CA LEU A 406 6.49 21.06 -22.44
C LEU A 406 6.97 21.62 -21.10
N GLU A 407 6.03 21.80 -20.18
CA GLU A 407 6.34 22.20 -18.82
C GLU A 407 6.97 21.05 -17.99
N PRO A 408 7.60 21.36 -16.83
CA PRO A 408 8.23 20.36 -15.98
C PRO A 408 7.27 19.25 -15.52
N GLY A 409 7.76 18.01 -15.54
CA GLY A 409 7.03 16.85 -15.02
C GLY A 409 6.05 16.21 -15.99
N VAL A 410 6.03 16.66 -17.26
CA VAL A 410 5.19 16.04 -18.29
C VAL A 410 5.70 14.65 -18.66
N VAL A 411 4.79 13.68 -18.76
CA VAL A 411 5.05 12.32 -19.21
C VAL A 411 4.25 12.04 -20.48
N LEU A 412 4.95 11.84 -21.60
CA LEU A 412 4.35 11.48 -22.88
C LEU A 412 4.57 9.98 -23.14
N SER A 413 3.48 9.21 -23.20
CA SER A 413 3.54 7.78 -23.55
C SER A 413 3.87 7.56 -25.04
N PHE A 414 3.96 6.30 -25.46
CA PHE A 414 4.38 5.89 -26.79
C PHE A 414 3.49 6.45 -27.91
N LYS A 415 4.13 6.83 -29.03
CA LYS A 415 3.47 7.26 -30.29
C LYS A 415 2.49 8.44 -30.16
N VAL A 416 2.51 9.17 -29.05
CA VAL A 416 1.73 10.40 -28.87
C VAL A 416 2.22 11.47 -29.86
N VAL A 417 1.29 12.27 -30.37
CA VAL A 417 1.60 13.42 -31.22
C VAL A 417 1.14 14.69 -30.52
N ILE A 418 2.05 15.63 -30.30
CA ILE A 418 1.73 16.95 -29.75
C ILE A 418 1.55 17.93 -30.91
N GLY A 419 0.43 18.65 -30.94
CA GLY A 419 0.10 19.61 -31.99
C GLY A 419 1.00 20.84 -32.02
N GLN A 420 0.91 21.61 -33.10
CA GLN A 420 1.71 22.84 -33.28
C GLN A 420 1.32 23.90 -32.24
N GLN A 421 2.32 24.60 -31.70
CA GLN A 421 2.14 25.69 -30.72
C GLN A 421 1.33 25.29 -29.47
N CYS A 422 1.31 23.99 -29.13
CA CYS A 422 0.66 23.48 -27.93
C CYS A 422 1.56 23.66 -26.70
N ILE A 423 0.97 24.08 -25.58
CA ILE A 423 1.62 24.11 -24.27
C ILE A 423 0.99 23.00 -23.43
N VAL A 424 1.81 22.02 -23.02
CA VAL A 424 1.36 20.96 -22.13
C VAL A 424 1.66 21.37 -20.69
N PRO A 425 0.65 21.40 -19.80
CA PRO A 425 0.82 21.89 -18.43
C PRO A 425 1.68 20.94 -17.58
N SER A 426 2.30 21.51 -16.55
CA SER A 426 3.16 20.79 -15.60
C SER A 426 2.50 19.54 -15.03
N TYR A 427 3.28 18.48 -14.81
CA TYR A 427 2.84 17.19 -14.24
C TYR A 427 1.79 16.40 -15.06
N SER A 428 1.46 16.84 -16.28
CA SER A 428 0.46 16.15 -17.10
C SER A 428 0.98 14.81 -17.65
N LYS A 429 0.16 13.77 -17.53
CA LYS A 429 0.38 12.46 -18.15
C LYS A 429 -0.48 12.35 -19.42
N VAL A 430 0.14 12.07 -20.56
CA VAL A 430 -0.55 11.97 -21.86
C VAL A 430 -0.34 10.59 -22.44
N SER A 431 -1.43 9.89 -22.80
CA SER A 431 -1.32 8.62 -23.50
C SER A 431 -2.37 8.36 -24.57
N LEU A 432 -2.11 7.38 -25.44
CA LEU A 432 -3.09 6.98 -26.45
C LEU A 432 -4.30 6.26 -25.83
N TYR A 433 -4.07 5.55 -24.73
CA TYR A 433 -5.10 4.85 -23.98
C TYR A 433 -5.89 5.82 -23.10
N GLN A 434 -7.19 5.59 -22.99
CA GLN A 434 -8.02 6.28 -21.99
C GLN A 434 -7.66 5.74 -20.60
N GLN A 435 -7.69 6.63 -19.61
CA GLN A 435 -7.55 6.24 -18.20
C GLN A 435 -8.65 5.20 -17.89
N PRO A 436 -8.29 4.04 -17.31
CA PRO A 436 -9.28 3.05 -16.91
C PRO A 436 -10.26 3.70 -15.90
N THR A 437 -11.55 3.50 -16.11
CA THR A 437 -12.63 4.13 -15.30
C THR A 437 -12.88 3.44 -13.96
N VAL A 438 -12.27 2.28 -13.74
CA VAL A 438 -12.33 1.54 -12.47
C VAL A 438 -11.00 1.81 -11.78
N GLU A 439 -10.89 2.94 -11.10
CA GLU A 439 -9.99 3.06 -9.96
C GLU A 439 -10.85 2.62 -8.77
N ASP A 440 -10.98 1.30 -8.54
CA ASP A 440 -11.47 0.84 -7.24
C ASP A 440 -10.46 1.34 -6.21
N SER A 441 -10.96 1.86 -5.09
CA SER A 441 -10.22 2.72 -4.14
C SER A 441 -9.03 2.06 -3.43
N ASP A 442 -8.65 0.87 -3.85
CA ASP A 442 -7.62 0.05 -3.26
C ASP A 442 -6.67 -0.29 -4.41
N GLU A 443 -5.41 0.15 -4.34
CA GLU A 443 -4.35 -0.18 -5.31
C GLU A 443 -4.09 -1.71 -5.46
N GLU A 444 -4.90 -2.57 -4.85
CA GLU A 444 -4.64 -3.97 -4.55
C GLU A 444 -5.33 -5.02 -5.45
N LEU A 445 -6.29 -4.68 -6.32
CA LEU A 445 -7.10 -5.72 -7.00
C LEU A 445 -7.14 -5.71 -8.55
N GLU A 446 -6.32 -4.90 -9.22
CA GLU A 446 -6.49 -4.69 -10.68
C GLU A 446 -5.87 -5.75 -11.63
N TYR A 447 -5.25 -6.84 -11.17
CA TYR A 447 -4.69 -7.85 -12.09
C TYR A 447 -5.66 -9.00 -12.45
N ALA A 448 -6.97 -8.75 -12.41
CA ALA A 448 -7.97 -9.65 -12.98
C ALA A 448 -8.47 -9.16 -14.36
N ASP A 449 -7.86 -9.75 -15.40
CA ASP A 449 -8.50 -10.14 -16.66
C ASP A 449 -9.15 -9.04 -17.56
N ASN A 450 -8.37 -8.51 -18.52
CA ASN A 450 -8.88 -7.78 -19.69
C ASN A 450 -8.93 -8.65 -20.96
N SER A 451 -9.21 -9.95 -20.81
CA SER A 451 -9.30 -10.89 -21.94
C SER A 451 -10.60 -11.70 -22.00
N SER A 452 -11.75 -11.07 -21.75
CA SER A 452 -13.02 -11.64 -22.23
C SER A 452 -13.91 -10.58 -22.86
N GLY A 453 -14.05 -10.66 -24.19
CA GLY A 453 -15.01 -9.87 -24.93
C GLY A 453 -16.41 -10.45 -24.76
N THR A 454 -17.30 -9.71 -24.11
CA THR A 454 -18.73 -9.78 -24.39
C THR A 454 -19.34 -8.43 -24.08
N VAL A 455 -19.90 -7.84 -25.13
CA VAL A 455 -20.72 -6.62 -25.09
C VAL A 455 -22.00 -6.98 -24.36
N ASP A 456 -22.31 -6.33 -23.24
CA ASP A 456 -23.70 -6.13 -22.86
C ASP A 456 -23.90 -4.83 -22.08
N SER A 457 -24.83 -4.04 -22.61
CA SER A 457 -25.25 -2.74 -22.14
C SER A 457 -26.45 -2.92 -21.22
N SER A 458 -26.41 -2.39 -20.00
CA SER A 458 -27.53 -1.67 -19.34
C SER A 458 -27.32 -1.55 -17.83
N ILE A 459 -27.81 -0.42 -17.28
CA ILE A 459 -28.14 -0.04 -15.88
C ILE A 459 -27.42 1.27 -15.53
N THR A 460 -27.91 2.42 -16.01
CA THR A 460 -28.77 3.39 -15.28
C THR A 460 -28.21 3.88 -13.93
N CYS A 461 -27.38 4.93 -13.98
CA CYS A 461 -27.24 5.88 -12.87
C CYS A 461 -28.23 7.03 -13.07
N THR A 462 -29.22 7.11 -12.20
CA THR A 462 -30.10 8.27 -12.05
C THR A 462 -29.53 9.21 -11.00
N VAL A 463 -29.63 10.51 -11.29
CA VAL A 463 -29.42 11.68 -10.43
C VAL A 463 -27.96 12.14 -10.28
N ASP A 464 -27.51 12.92 -11.27
CA ASP A 464 -26.99 14.28 -11.04
C ASP A 464 -26.90 15.04 -12.38
N THR A 465 -28.08 15.26 -12.95
CA THR A 465 -28.29 16.27 -13.98
C THR A 465 -28.71 17.51 -13.23
N LEU A 466 -27.81 18.50 -13.07
CA LEU A 466 -28.09 19.94 -12.92
C LEU A 466 -26.79 20.68 -12.53
N ASN A 467 -25.78 20.69 -13.43
CA ASN A 467 -24.79 21.78 -13.60
C ASN A 467 -23.77 21.48 -14.71
N ARG A 468 -24.22 20.97 -15.86
CA ARG A 468 -23.37 20.79 -17.05
C ARG A 468 -24.05 21.32 -18.31
N GLU A 469 -24.38 22.60 -18.30
CA GLU A 469 -24.63 23.37 -19.52
C GLU A 469 -23.68 24.56 -19.57
N MET A 470 -22.45 24.31 -19.99
CA MET A 470 -21.66 25.14 -20.90
C MET A 470 -20.28 24.49 -21.09
N MET A 471 -19.83 24.44 -22.36
CA MET A 471 -18.57 23.87 -22.86
C MET A 471 -18.59 22.37 -23.21
N SER A 472 -19.26 22.06 -24.33
CA SER A 472 -18.93 20.87 -25.13
C SER A 472 -17.69 21.18 -25.99
N GLU A 473 -16.51 20.71 -25.57
CA GLU A 473 -15.39 20.53 -26.49
C GLU A 473 -14.92 19.07 -26.47
N THR A 474 -14.72 18.51 -27.64
CA THR A 474 -14.20 17.15 -27.86
C THR A 474 -12.79 17.00 -27.25
N PRO A 475 -12.44 15.83 -26.67
CA PRO A 475 -11.16 15.61 -25.97
C PRO A 475 -9.89 15.71 -26.85
N ALA A 476 -10.05 15.80 -28.17
CA ALA A 476 -8.96 16.09 -29.11
C ALA A 476 -8.51 17.57 -29.13
N SER A 477 -9.20 18.47 -28.40
CA SER A 477 -8.95 19.92 -28.40
C SER A 477 -7.73 20.33 -27.54
N GLN A 478 -7.35 19.54 -26.54
CA GLN A 478 -6.34 19.96 -25.54
C GLN A 478 -4.89 19.86 -26.02
N LEU A 479 -4.57 18.98 -26.98
CA LEU A 479 -3.20 18.81 -27.51
C LEU A 479 -2.90 19.66 -28.76
N GLY A 480 -3.79 20.59 -29.10
CA GLY A 480 -3.65 21.47 -30.26
C GLY A 480 -3.95 20.80 -31.61
N PRO A 481 -3.86 21.55 -32.72
CA PRO A 481 -4.23 21.06 -34.05
C PRO A 481 -3.31 19.92 -34.50
N GLY A 482 -3.91 18.74 -34.77
CA GLY A 482 -3.19 17.54 -35.20
C GLY A 482 -2.59 16.71 -34.07
N GLY A 483 -2.88 17.04 -32.81
CA GLY A 483 -2.49 16.22 -31.66
C GLY A 483 -3.26 14.90 -31.60
N VAL A 484 -2.58 13.83 -31.17
CA VAL A 484 -3.15 12.49 -30.98
C VAL A 484 -2.76 11.99 -29.60
N GLY A 485 -3.74 11.87 -28.71
CA GLY A 485 -3.57 11.41 -27.33
C GLY A 485 -4.71 11.91 -26.43
N HIS A 486 -4.92 11.21 -25.33
CA HIS A 486 -5.79 11.60 -24.22
C HIS A 486 -4.92 12.09 -23.06
N VAL A 487 -5.22 13.27 -22.54
CA VAL A 487 -4.64 13.75 -21.28
C VAL A 487 -5.37 13.02 -20.15
N TRP A 488 -4.61 12.38 -19.25
CA TRP A 488 -5.18 11.69 -18.10
C TRP A 488 -5.63 12.73 -17.07
N SER A 489 -6.85 12.56 -16.54
CA SER A 489 -7.41 13.48 -15.56
C SER A 489 -6.79 13.18 -14.20
N ILE A 490 -6.42 14.24 -13.49
CA ILE A 490 -5.91 14.14 -12.12
C ILE A 490 -7.13 13.91 -11.22
N CYS A 491 -7.15 12.82 -10.45
CA CYS A 491 -8.22 12.56 -9.48
C CYS A 491 -8.25 13.68 -8.42
N GLU A 492 -9.42 14.27 -8.20
CA GLU A 492 -9.64 15.36 -7.24
C GLU A 492 -9.32 14.85 -5.82
N GLY A 493 -8.10 15.15 -5.35
CA GLY A 493 -7.53 14.68 -4.08
C GLY A 493 -6.01 14.43 -4.17
N ALA A 494 -5.49 14.11 -5.36
CA ALA A 494 -4.06 13.84 -5.62
C ALA A 494 -3.25 15.09 -6.05
N HIS A 495 -3.88 16.26 -6.14
CA HIS A 495 -3.24 17.50 -6.62
C HIS A 495 -2.00 17.92 -5.81
N GLU A 496 -1.89 17.52 -4.54
CA GLU A 496 -0.83 17.99 -3.65
C GLU A 496 0.45 17.13 -3.65
N GLU A 497 0.44 15.94 -4.26
CA GLU A 497 1.54 14.98 -4.14
C GLU A 497 2.17 14.52 -5.47
N GLU A 498 1.58 14.78 -6.65
CA GLU A 498 2.15 14.32 -7.92
C GLU A 498 3.56 14.89 -8.21
N TRP A 499 3.89 16.08 -7.70
CA TRP A 499 5.24 16.63 -7.79
C TRP A 499 6.28 15.76 -7.05
N ARG A 500 5.88 15.00 -6.01
CA ARG A 500 6.76 14.10 -5.26
C ARG A 500 7.26 12.95 -6.14
N HIS A 501 6.43 12.51 -7.08
CA HIS A 501 6.70 11.40 -7.99
C HIS A 501 7.26 11.83 -9.34
N SER A 502 7.41 13.13 -9.59
CA SER A 502 7.84 13.70 -10.88
C SER A 502 9.37 13.77 -11.04
N VAL A 503 9.82 13.86 -12.29
CA VAL A 503 11.22 14.17 -12.66
C VAL A 503 11.58 15.62 -12.39
N ALA A 504 10.59 16.51 -12.28
CA ALA A 504 10.82 17.93 -12.03
C ALA A 504 11.48 18.16 -10.66
N PRO A 505 12.44 19.09 -10.54
CA PRO A 505 12.96 19.54 -9.25
C PRO A 505 11.82 20.05 -8.36
N ILE A 506 11.98 19.88 -7.04
CA ILE A 506 11.00 20.41 -6.06
C ILE A 506 10.83 21.91 -6.28
N PRO A 507 9.61 22.41 -6.48
CA PRO A 507 9.34 23.85 -6.52
C PRO A 507 9.88 24.53 -5.25
N ALA A 508 10.52 25.69 -5.39
CA ALA A 508 11.12 26.39 -4.25
C ALA A 508 10.11 26.69 -3.13
N ASP A 509 8.86 26.96 -3.49
CA ASP A 509 7.76 27.23 -2.56
C ASP A 509 7.40 25.98 -1.74
N LYS A 510 7.34 24.80 -2.39
CA LYS A 510 7.08 23.51 -1.73
C LYS A 510 8.23 23.07 -0.82
N LEU A 511 9.46 23.39 -1.21
CA LEU A 511 10.64 23.15 -0.37
C LEU A 511 10.63 24.05 0.86
N ALA A 512 10.15 25.30 0.73
CA ALA A 512 9.97 26.21 1.87
C ALA A 512 8.84 25.76 2.80
N GLU A 513 7.70 25.28 2.27
CA GLU A 513 6.62 24.68 3.05
C GLU A 513 7.11 23.45 3.85
N ALA A 514 7.87 22.56 3.21
CA ALA A 514 8.43 21.38 3.90
C ALA A 514 9.41 21.77 5.02
N ILE A 515 10.25 22.77 4.79
CA ILE A 515 11.16 23.29 5.82
C ILE A 515 10.37 23.91 6.97
N GLN A 516 9.35 24.72 6.67
CA GLN A 516 8.51 25.35 7.68
C GLN A 516 7.74 24.32 8.49
N SER A 517 7.17 23.28 7.87
CA SER A 517 6.48 22.20 8.59
C SER A 517 7.40 21.47 9.57
N LEU A 518 8.66 21.25 9.18
CA LEU A 518 9.66 20.62 10.05
C LEU A 518 10.05 21.53 11.22
N GLU A 519 10.13 22.85 10.98
CA GLU A 519 10.37 23.85 12.03
C GLU A 519 9.17 23.95 12.99
N ASP A 520 7.94 23.95 12.47
CA ASP A 520 6.69 24.00 13.24
C ASP A 520 6.49 22.72 14.07
N ASP A 521 6.78 21.54 13.53
CA ASP A 521 6.77 20.26 14.26
C ASP A 521 7.81 20.25 15.40
N LEU A 522 9.00 20.81 15.15
CA LEU A 522 10.03 20.99 16.18
C LEU A 522 9.60 22.02 17.25
N GLU A 523 8.83 23.05 16.90
CA GLU A 523 8.28 24.02 17.85
C GLU A 523 7.12 23.44 18.68
N LEU A 524 6.24 22.62 18.10
CA LEU A 524 5.16 21.92 18.80
C LEU A 524 5.70 20.90 19.83
N LEU A 525 6.78 20.18 19.48
CA LEU A 525 7.46 19.26 20.40
C LEU A 525 8.16 19.98 21.59
N ASN A 526 8.39 21.29 21.49
CA ASN A 526 8.95 22.10 22.58
C ASN A 526 7.88 22.66 23.53
N LEU A 527 6.60 22.63 23.15
CA LEU A 527 5.47 23.12 23.97
C LEU A 527 4.91 22.02 24.89
N ASP A 528 4.92 20.77 24.44
CA ASP A 528 4.69 19.61 25.31
C ASP A 528 5.97 19.30 26.10
N GLY A 529 6.01 19.70 27.37
CA GLY A 529 7.16 19.62 28.28
C GLY A 529 7.66 18.22 28.64
N ASN A 530 7.55 17.25 27.73
CA ASN A 530 7.95 15.86 27.87
C ASN A 530 8.91 15.37 26.76
N ALA A 531 9.72 16.25 26.17
CA ALA A 531 10.79 15.83 25.26
C ALA A 531 12.14 15.65 25.97
N LEU A 532 12.75 14.50 25.67
CA LEU A 532 14.07 14.02 26.06
C LEU A 532 15.19 15.04 25.82
N SER A 533 16.18 15.05 26.71
CA SER A 533 17.46 15.72 26.48
C SER A 533 18.30 14.91 25.50
N VAL A 534 19.19 15.59 24.75
CA VAL A 534 20.10 15.07 23.70
C VAL A 534 21.20 14.12 24.24
N SER A 535 20.94 13.37 25.30
CA SER A 535 21.79 12.28 25.78
C SER A 535 20.90 11.09 26.14
N GLY A 536 21.03 10.01 25.36
CA GLY A 536 20.22 8.80 25.47
C GLY A 536 20.35 8.08 26.80
N GLU A 537 19.52 8.46 27.77
CA GLU A 537 19.20 7.64 28.94
C GLU A 537 17.68 7.51 29.05
N LEU A 538 17.19 6.28 28.89
CA LEU A 538 15.82 5.88 29.19
C LEU A 538 15.58 6.05 30.69
N LYS A 539 14.70 6.99 31.08
CA LYS A 539 14.23 7.08 32.46
C LYS A 539 13.13 6.07 32.71
N SER A 540 13.43 5.06 33.52
CA SER A 540 12.42 4.27 34.22
C SER A 540 11.67 5.17 35.18
N GLY A 541 10.35 5.27 35.01
CA GLY A 541 9.49 6.15 35.79
C GLY A 541 8.16 5.51 36.13
N CYS A 542 8.19 4.33 36.77
CA CYS A 542 7.12 3.95 37.67
C CYS A 542 7.14 4.93 38.86
N ASN A 543 6.07 5.70 39.02
CA ASN A 543 5.57 6.12 40.32
C ASN A 543 4.06 6.10 40.21
N GLY A 544 3.49 4.92 40.49
CA GLY A 544 2.09 4.79 40.82
C GLY A 544 1.80 5.60 42.07
N THR A 545 0.99 6.64 41.91
CA THR A 545 0.08 7.05 42.96
C THR A 545 -1.20 6.27 42.72
N ASP A 546 -1.49 5.36 43.64
CA ASP A 546 -2.72 4.60 43.74
C ASP A 546 -3.94 5.53 43.59
N SER A 547 -4.63 5.45 42.44
CA SER A 547 -6.04 5.81 42.30
C SER A 547 -6.83 4.51 42.24
N GLU A 548 -7.26 4.01 43.41
CA GLU A 548 -8.21 2.90 43.53
C GLU A 548 -9.66 3.32 43.13
N ASP A 549 -9.84 4.18 42.14
CA ASP A 549 -11.16 4.75 41.79
C ASP A 549 -11.51 4.74 40.28
N ASP A 550 -10.74 4.05 39.42
CA ASP A 550 -10.99 4.03 37.96
C ASP A 550 -11.82 2.83 37.45
N ASP A 551 -12.17 1.85 38.27
CA ASP A 551 -12.90 0.64 37.82
C ASP A 551 -14.43 0.86 37.59
N VAL A 552 -14.96 2.08 37.75
CA VAL A 552 -16.42 2.34 37.70
C VAL A 552 -16.86 3.17 36.48
N GLU A 553 -15.97 3.91 35.82
CA GLU A 553 -16.34 4.70 34.62
C GLU A 553 -16.40 3.88 33.32
N ASP A 554 -15.56 2.85 33.14
CA ASP A 554 -15.52 2.03 31.90
C ASP A 554 -16.81 1.22 31.66
N SER A 555 -17.51 0.77 32.71
CA SER A 555 -18.68 -0.11 32.59
C SER A 555 -19.93 0.55 31.98
N ARG A 556 -20.05 1.88 32.07
CA ARG A 556 -21.19 2.63 31.48
C ARG A 556 -20.99 2.90 30.00
N ASP A 557 -19.75 3.12 29.57
CA ASP A 557 -19.42 3.33 28.17
C ASP A 557 -19.59 2.03 27.36
N ASP A 558 -19.24 0.87 27.93
CA ASP A 558 -19.42 -0.44 27.26
C ASP A 558 -20.88 -0.77 26.95
N SER A 559 -21.82 -0.45 27.85
CA SER A 559 -23.25 -0.68 27.64
C SER A 559 -23.82 0.21 26.53
N ILE A 560 -23.42 1.47 26.47
CA ILE A 560 -23.85 2.43 25.44
C ILE A 560 -23.23 2.08 24.08
N ILE A 561 -21.97 1.65 24.05
CA ILE A 561 -21.30 1.18 22.82
C ILE A 561 -21.99 -0.09 22.32
N TYR A 562 -22.29 -1.04 23.22
CA TYR A 562 -23.01 -2.27 22.88
C TYR A 562 -24.38 -1.99 22.28
N GLU A 563 -25.19 -1.11 22.88
CA GLU A 563 -26.51 -0.75 22.34
C GLU A 563 -26.41 -0.16 20.92
N LYS A 564 -25.40 0.68 20.65
CA LYS A 564 -25.15 1.23 19.31
C LYS A 564 -24.73 0.17 18.29
N GLU A 565 -23.88 -0.78 18.67
CA GLU A 565 -23.46 -1.87 17.79
C GLU A 565 -24.61 -2.84 17.48
N VAL A 566 -25.45 -3.15 18.48
CA VAL A 566 -26.68 -3.93 18.29
C VAL A 566 -27.63 -3.22 17.34
N GLU A 567 -27.80 -1.90 17.49
CA GLU A 567 -28.61 -1.09 16.58
C GLU A 567 -28.07 -1.10 15.14
N ALA A 568 -26.76 -0.86 14.96
CA ALA A 568 -26.14 -0.84 13.64
C ALA A 568 -26.26 -2.20 12.94
N THR A 569 -26.08 -3.29 13.69
CA THR A 569 -26.21 -4.66 13.17
C THR A 569 -27.66 -4.97 12.81
N PHE A 570 -28.62 -4.58 13.65
CA PHE A 570 -30.05 -4.74 13.36
C PHE A 570 -30.47 -3.94 12.11
N LEU A 571 -30.01 -2.70 11.98
CA LEU A 571 -30.31 -1.85 10.82
C LEU A 571 -29.73 -2.43 9.54
N ARG A 572 -28.50 -2.97 9.58
CA ARG A 572 -27.89 -3.72 8.47
C ARG A 572 -28.72 -4.94 8.10
N ALA A 573 -29.16 -5.70 9.09
CA ALA A 573 -30.00 -6.88 8.86
C ALA A 573 -31.33 -6.54 8.17
N VAL A 574 -31.92 -5.38 8.49
CA VAL A 574 -33.14 -4.91 7.83
C VAL A 574 -32.88 -4.41 6.41
N ASN A 575 -31.80 -3.67 6.19
CA ASN A 575 -31.44 -3.14 4.87
C ASN A 575 -31.05 -4.24 3.87
N GLU A 576 -30.29 -5.23 4.32
CA GLU A 576 -29.82 -6.35 3.50
C GLU A 576 -30.80 -7.55 3.49
N ASN A 577 -31.89 -7.47 4.26
CA ASN A 577 -32.92 -8.51 4.39
C ASN A 577 -32.33 -9.87 4.82
N ILE A 578 -31.50 -9.85 5.86
CA ILE A 578 -30.82 -11.02 6.43
C ILE A 578 -31.83 -11.93 7.14
N LYS A 579 -31.62 -13.24 7.11
CA LYS A 579 -32.50 -14.21 7.77
C LYS A 579 -32.31 -14.16 9.29
N VAL A 580 -33.41 -14.26 10.03
CA VAL A 580 -33.44 -14.25 11.51
C VAL A 580 -32.40 -15.17 12.18
N PRO A 581 -32.15 -16.41 11.74
CA PRO A 581 -31.13 -17.27 12.38
C PRO A 581 -29.70 -16.72 12.27
N ASP A 582 -29.37 -16.03 11.18
CA ASP A 582 -28.04 -15.46 10.95
C ASP A 582 -27.84 -14.23 11.85
N VAL A 583 -28.89 -13.40 11.99
CA VAL A 583 -28.91 -12.27 12.94
C VAL A 583 -28.73 -12.76 14.38
N ILE A 584 -29.37 -13.87 14.78
CA ILE A 584 -29.19 -14.46 16.11
C ILE A 584 -27.73 -14.87 16.35
N LEU A 585 -27.01 -15.36 15.34
CA LEU A 585 -25.60 -15.73 15.50
C LEU A 585 -24.72 -14.50 15.73
N GLU A 586 -24.93 -13.45 14.94
CA GLU A 586 -24.18 -12.19 15.06
C GLU A 586 -24.45 -11.49 16.40
N MET A 587 -25.73 -11.40 16.79
CA MET A 587 -26.15 -10.88 18.10
C MET A 587 -25.57 -11.68 19.27
N ASN A 588 -25.54 -13.02 19.17
CA ASN A 588 -24.91 -13.84 20.21
C ASN A 588 -23.39 -13.65 20.25
N SER A 589 -22.73 -13.41 19.12
CA SER A 589 -21.31 -13.08 19.08
C SER A 589 -21.04 -11.75 19.79
N LEU A 590 -21.84 -10.72 19.51
CA LEU A 590 -21.76 -9.41 20.18
C LEU A 590 -22.02 -9.52 21.68
N ARG A 591 -23.06 -10.26 22.08
CA ARG A 591 -23.36 -10.49 23.50
C ARG A 591 -22.17 -11.12 24.23
N LEU A 592 -21.50 -12.09 23.60
CA LEU A 592 -20.34 -12.76 24.17
C LEU A 592 -19.09 -11.86 24.19
N SER A 593 -18.90 -10.98 23.19
CA SER A 593 -17.75 -10.07 23.16
C SER A 593 -17.84 -8.98 24.22
N TYR A 594 -19.05 -8.46 24.49
CA TYR A 594 -19.28 -7.43 25.51
C TYR A 594 -19.67 -8.01 26.88
N ASN A 595 -19.70 -9.34 27.04
CA ASN A 595 -20.07 -10.04 28.27
C ASN A 595 -21.43 -9.58 28.86
N MET A 596 -22.41 -9.35 27.98
CA MET A 596 -23.75 -8.86 28.35
C MET A 596 -24.72 -10.02 28.62
N THR A 597 -25.76 -9.76 29.42
CA THR A 597 -26.78 -10.79 29.72
C THR A 597 -27.76 -10.98 28.56
N SER A 598 -28.57 -12.05 28.61
CA SER A 598 -29.67 -12.22 27.63
C SER A 598 -30.71 -11.11 27.74
N ALA A 599 -30.96 -10.62 28.95
CA ALA A 599 -31.91 -9.56 29.23
C ALA A 599 -31.48 -8.23 28.60
N ASP A 600 -30.21 -7.83 28.77
CA ASP A 600 -29.65 -6.62 28.15
C ASP A 600 -29.73 -6.69 26.62
N CYS A 601 -29.47 -7.87 26.04
CA CYS A 601 -29.59 -8.10 24.60
C CYS A 601 -31.04 -7.99 24.11
N ALA A 602 -32.01 -8.53 24.86
CA ALA A 602 -33.44 -8.40 24.55
C ALA A 602 -33.90 -6.93 24.57
N GLY A 603 -33.45 -6.19 25.59
CA GLY A 603 -33.70 -4.75 25.73
C GLY A 603 -33.10 -3.92 24.58
N ALA A 604 -31.83 -4.15 24.23
CA ALA A 604 -31.14 -3.47 23.15
C ALA A 604 -31.74 -3.77 21.76
N ILE A 605 -32.13 -5.02 21.49
CA ILE A 605 -32.81 -5.39 20.23
C ILE A 605 -34.16 -4.67 20.14
N PHE A 606 -34.94 -4.67 21.24
CA PHE A 606 -36.22 -3.97 21.26
C PHE A 606 -36.04 -2.46 21.05
N TYR A 607 -35.02 -1.87 21.69
CA TYR A 607 -34.65 -0.47 21.49
C TYR A 607 -34.36 -0.16 20.01
N ALA A 608 -33.52 -0.97 19.36
CA ALA A 608 -33.19 -0.81 17.94
C ALA A 608 -34.43 -0.93 17.03
N MET A 609 -35.33 -1.88 17.31
CA MET A 609 -36.59 -2.05 16.59
C MET A 609 -37.49 -0.81 16.70
N MET A 610 -37.61 -0.24 17.89
CA MET A 610 -38.43 0.95 18.14
C MET A 610 -37.79 2.22 17.56
N LYS A 611 -36.46 2.31 17.57
CA LYS A 611 -35.74 3.42 16.94
C LYS A 611 -35.88 3.40 15.42
N GLN A 612 -35.77 2.24 14.79
CA GLN A 612 -36.08 2.09 13.36
C GLN A 612 -37.52 2.49 13.03
N ALA A 613 -38.47 2.17 13.93
CA ALA A 613 -39.86 2.58 13.74
C ALA A 613 -40.01 4.10 13.70
N LEU A 614 -39.13 4.89 14.32
CA LEU A 614 -39.16 6.35 14.31
C LEU A 614 -38.55 6.97 13.05
N GLU A 615 -37.55 6.33 12.47
CA GLU A 615 -36.86 6.85 11.28
C GLU A 615 -37.74 6.79 10.02
N ILE A 616 -38.77 5.94 10.03
CA ILE A 616 -39.80 5.93 8.99
C ILE A 616 -40.60 7.25 9.07
N PRO A 617 -40.82 7.99 7.97
CA PRO A 617 -41.55 9.26 8.02
C PRO A 617 -43.01 9.07 8.47
N HIS A 618 -43.41 9.69 9.59
CA HIS A 618 -44.80 9.67 10.08
C HIS A 618 -45.40 11.08 10.11
N ALA A 619 -46.64 11.24 9.63
CA ALA A 619 -47.35 12.51 9.70
C ALA A 619 -48.30 12.58 10.92
N THR A 620 -48.67 11.43 11.50
CA THR A 620 -49.56 11.34 12.66
C THR A 620 -49.13 10.26 13.67
N ALA A 621 -49.44 10.50 14.95
CA ALA A 621 -49.25 9.56 16.07
C ALA A 621 -49.77 8.12 15.81
N GLY A 622 -50.86 7.98 15.04
CA GLY A 622 -51.42 6.67 14.69
C GLY A 622 -50.66 5.90 13.60
N GLU A 623 -49.84 6.57 12.79
CA GLU A 623 -48.98 5.95 11.77
C GLU A 623 -47.72 5.37 12.40
N LEU A 624 -47.13 6.07 13.35
CA LEU A 624 -45.98 5.63 14.14
C LEU A 624 -46.26 4.30 14.88
N ARG A 625 -47.47 4.17 15.45
CA ARG A 625 -47.93 2.88 16.02
C ARG A 625 -47.98 1.76 14.99
N LYS A 626 -48.50 2.02 13.80
CA LYS A 626 -48.64 0.98 12.75
C LYS A 626 -47.26 0.53 12.26
N SER A 627 -46.31 1.44 12.17
CA SER A 627 -44.94 1.16 11.78
C SER A 627 -44.21 0.34 12.84
N ALA A 628 -44.35 0.69 14.12
CA ALA A 628 -43.84 -0.13 15.22
C ALA A 628 -44.45 -1.54 15.23
N ALA A 629 -45.77 -1.66 15.04
CA ALA A 629 -46.45 -2.95 14.94
C ALA A 629 -45.94 -3.80 13.76
N SER A 630 -45.68 -3.17 12.61
CA SER A 630 -45.16 -3.87 11.42
C SER A 630 -43.74 -4.39 11.63
N ILE A 631 -42.88 -3.64 12.33
CA ILE A 631 -41.50 -4.05 12.62
C ILE A 631 -41.49 -5.19 13.66
N ILE A 632 -42.31 -5.07 14.71
CA ILE A 632 -42.49 -6.15 15.70
C ILE A 632 -43.02 -7.41 15.01
N ASP A 633 -43.95 -7.29 14.06
CA ASP A 633 -44.46 -8.44 13.32
C ASP A 633 -43.41 -9.09 12.42
N ALA A 634 -42.56 -8.30 11.76
CA ALA A 634 -41.49 -8.80 10.92
C ALA A 634 -40.43 -9.56 11.72
N TRP A 635 -40.08 -9.05 12.91
CA TRP A 635 -38.97 -9.56 13.74
C TRP A 635 -39.41 -10.26 15.03
N ASN A 636 -40.69 -10.64 15.14
CA ASN A 636 -41.25 -11.34 16.29
C ASN A 636 -40.41 -12.57 16.70
N LYS A 637 -39.97 -13.35 15.71
CA LYS A 637 -39.15 -14.55 15.95
C LYS A 637 -37.79 -14.24 16.58
N LEU A 638 -37.21 -13.08 16.29
CA LEU A 638 -35.95 -12.63 16.87
C LEU A 638 -36.16 -12.25 18.34
N LEU A 639 -37.17 -11.42 18.61
CA LEU A 639 -37.46 -10.96 19.98
C LEU A 639 -37.89 -12.13 20.89
N LYS A 640 -38.72 -13.06 20.40
CA LYS A 640 -39.07 -14.30 21.13
C LYS A 640 -37.88 -15.20 21.46
N PHE A 641 -36.80 -15.13 20.68
CA PHE A 641 -35.62 -15.94 20.95
C PHE A 641 -34.86 -15.44 22.20
N TYR A 642 -34.85 -14.13 22.42
CA TYR A 642 -34.16 -13.45 23.52
C TYR A 642 -35.03 -13.21 24.75
N SER A 643 -36.36 -13.11 24.61
CA SER A 643 -37.30 -12.90 25.72
C SER A 643 -37.90 -14.21 26.26
N LYS A 644 -37.05 -15.17 26.66
CA LYS A 644 -37.51 -16.49 27.14
C LYS A 644 -37.78 -16.53 28.63
N GLU A 645 -36.96 -15.86 29.42
CA GLU A 645 -37.13 -15.80 30.86
C GLU A 645 -37.98 -14.59 31.25
N ILE A 646 -38.65 -14.67 32.39
CA ILE A 646 -39.49 -13.58 32.91
C ILE A 646 -38.64 -12.31 33.13
N ASP A 647 -37.39 -12.48 33.56
CA ASP A 647 -36.46 -11.37 33.79
C ASP A 647 -36.07 -10.67 32.46
N ASP A 648 -35.85 -11.43 31.37
CA ASP A 648 -35.60 -10.85 30.04
C ASP A 648 -36.81 -10.03 29.55
N GLN A 649 -38.02 -10.50 29.86
CA GLN A 649 -39.27 -9.83 29.50
C GLN A 649 -39.48 -8.54 30.29
N ILE A 650 -39.13 -8.53 31.58
CA ILE A 650 -39.18 -7.32 32.41
C ILE A 650 -38.18 -6.28 31.90
N GLU A 651 -36.98 -6.70 31.49
CA GLU A 651 -35.96 -5.78 30.95
C GLU A 651 -36.44 -5.09 29.66
N VAL A 652 -37.13 -5.80 28.77
CA VAL A 652 -37.76 -5.20 27.57
C VAL A 652 -38.78 -4.12 27.96
N ILE A 653 -39.57 -4.34 29.01
CA ILE A 653 -40.56 -3.36 29.50
C ILE A 653 -39.83 -2.15 30.11
N MET A 654 -38.79 -2.38 30.91
CA MET A 654 -37.98 -1.33 31.54
C MET A 654 -37.27 -0.47 30.49
N LYS A 655 -36.68 -1.08 29.46
CA LYS A 655 -36.08 -0.35 28.34
C LYS A 655 -37.11 0.44 27.54
N PHE A 656 -38.31 -0.09 27.35
CA PHE A 656 -39.39 0.67 26.72
C PHE A 656 -39.83 1.88 27.55
N GLU A 657 -39.84 1.76 28.88
CA GLU A 657 -40.10 2.85 29.82
C GLU A 657 -39.02 3.93 29.72
N GLU A 658 -37.74 3.54 29.75
CA GLU A 658 -36.57 4.42 29.59
C GLU A 658 -36.64 5.20 28.26
N MET A 659 -36.92 4.51 27.14
CA MET A 659 -37.12 5.17 25.83
C MET A 659 -38.22 6.23 25.85
N CYS A 660 -39.35 5.93 26.50
CA CYS A 660 -40.48 6.83 26.58
C CYS A 660 -40.21 8.05 27.47
N LEU A 661 -39.28 7.92 28.43
CA LEU A 661 -38.86 8.99 29.34
C LEU A 661 -37.78 9.89 28.73
N GLU A 662 -36.75 9.29 28.13
CA GLU A 662 -35.51 9.98 27.76
C GLU A 662 -35.47 10.42 26.30
N SER A 663 -35.67 9.49 25.38
CA SER A 663 -35.33 9.69 23.96
C SER A 663 -36.54 10.05 23.09
N VAL A 664 -37.76 9.61 23.43
CA VAL A 664 -38.90 9.66 22.50
C VAL A 664 -40.24 9.92 23.19
N LYS A 665 -40.56 11.19 23.46
CA LYS A 665 -41.86 11.60 24.04
C LYS A 665 -43.09 11.23 23.16
N GLU A 666 -42.87 10.90 21.89
CA GLU A 666 -43.91 10.54 20.92
C GLU A 666 -44.49 9.12 21.14
N PHE A 667 -43.72 8.21 21.74
CA PHE A 667 -44.19 6.87 22.11
C PHE A 667 -44.97 6.84 23.43
N SER A 668 -44.74 7.81 24.32
CA SER A 668 -45.40 7.91 25.64
C SER A 668 -46.93 7.69 25.61
N PRO A 669 -47.74 8.32 24.72
CA PRO A 669 -49.19 8.09 24.68
C PRO A 669 -49.62 6.72 24.14
N HIS A 670 -48.70 5.95 23.55
CA HIS A 670 -48.96 4.63 22.96
C HIS A 670 -48.39 3.47 23.79
N PHE A 671 -47.74 3.75 24.93
CA PHE A 671 -47.09 2.75 25.77
C PHE A 671 -48.00 1.56 26.08
N SER A 672 -49.19 1.81 26.63
CA SER A 672 -50.18 0.75 26.96
C SER A 672 -50.64 -0.05 25.74
N GLN A 673 -50.67 0.55 24.54
CA GLN A 673 -51.11 -0.11 23.32
C GLN A 673 -50.02 -1.01 22.72
N ILE A 674 -48.75 -0.60 22.82
CA ILE A 674 -47.60 -1.40 22.39
C ILE A 674 -47.37 -2.54 23.39
N LEU A 675 -47.54 -2.28 24.69
CA LEU A 675 -47.50 -3.32 25.74
C LEU A 675 -48.56 -4.40 25.51
N HIS A 676 -49.80 -4.01 25.18
CA HIS A 676 -50.85 -4.95 24.79
C HIS A 676 -50.50 -5.74 23.52
N LEU A 677 -49.83 -5.11 22.54
CA LEU A 677 -49.39 -5.79 21.31
C LEU A 677 -48.30 -6.82 21.59
N LEU A 678 -47.36 -6.53 22.49
CA LEU A 678 -46.33 -7.48 22.92
C LEU A 678 -46.94 -8.68 23.65
N TYR A 679 -47.99 -8.46 24.45
CA TYR A 679 -48.79 -9.53 25.06
C TYR A 679 -49.54 -10.36 24.01
N ASP A 680 -50.29 -9.72 23.09
CA ASP A 680 -51.05 -10.40 22.02
C ASP A 680 -50.18 -11.26 21.09
N LYS A 681 -48.88 -10.96 21.02
CA LYS A 681 -47.91 -11.65 20.16
C LYS A 681 -47.12 -12.72 20.90
N ASP A 682 -47.45 -13.02 22.15
CA ASP A 682 -46.75 -13.93 23.08
C ASP A 682 -45.25 -13.59 23.25
N ILE A 683 -44.91 -12.30 23.27
CA ILE A 683 -43.54 -11.84 23.58
C ILE A 683 -43.39 -11.61 25.09
N LEU A 684 -44.46 -11.13 25.73
CA LEU A 684 -44.54 -10.92 27.17
C LEU A 684 -45.62 -11.80 27.78
N GLU A 685 -45.31 -12.50 28.86
CA GLU A 685 -46.26 -13.28 29.64
C GLU A 685 -46.99 -12.39 30.66
N GLU A 686 -48.15 -12.84 31.13
CA GLU A 686 -48.93 -12.14 32.15
C GLU A 686 -48.09 -11.89 33.42
N ASP A 687 -47.37 -12.92 33.88
CA ASP A 687 -46.53 -12.88 35.08
C ASP A 687 -45.45 -11.79 35.01
N ALA A 688 -44.86 -11.54 33.83
CA ALA A 688 -43.84 -10.51 33.66
C ALA A 688 -44.43 -9.11 33.82
N ILE A 689 -45.62 -8.86 33.25
CA ILE A 689 -46.32 -7.57 33.34
C ILE A 689 -46.78 -7.30 34.77
N LEU A 690 -47.27 -8.33 35.48
CA LEU A 690 -47.69 -8.22 36.87
C LEU A 690 -46.51 -7.98 37.82
N ARG A 691 -45.38 -8.67 37.62
CA ARG A 691 -44.16 -8.45 38.43
C ARG A 691 -43.57 -7.06 38.22
N TRP A 692 -43.47 -6.60 36.97
CA TRP A 692 -43.05 -5.23 36.68
C TRP A 692 -43.96 -4.19 37.38
N ALA A 693 -45.28 -4.38 37.32
CA ALA A 693 -46.23 -3.49 37.99
C ALA A 693 -46.12 -3.54 39.52
N ASP A 694 -45.75 -4.69 40.08
CA ASP A 694 -45.59 -4.90 41.52
C ASP A 694 -44.28 -4.31 42.06
N GLU A 695 -43.18 -4.41 41.32
CA GLU A 695 -41.89 -3.78 41.66
C GLU A 695 -41.97 -2.25 41.69
N LYS A 696 -42.83 -1.65 40.85
CA LYS A 696 -43.03 -0.21 40.78
C LYS A 696 -44.03 0.34 41.82
N LYS A 697 -44.65 -0.50 42.66
CA LYS A 697 -45.59 -0.05 43.71
C LYS A 697 -44.94 0.91 44.72
N ASP A 698 -43.68 0.69 45.05
CA ASP A 698 -42.91 1.46 46.03
C ASP A 698 -42.02 2.56 45.42
N ALA A 699 -42.03 2.72 44.08
CA ALA A 699 -41.23 3.71 43.34
C ALA A 699 -41.79 5.16 43.41
N GLU A 700 -41.00 6.14 42.97
CA GLU A 700 -41.38 7.57 42.95
C GLU A 700 -42.56 7.86 42.00
N GLU A 701 -43.27 8.98 42.21
CA GLU A 701 -44.48 9.34 41.46
C GLU A 701 -44.23 9.57 39.96
N SER A 702 -42.98 9.90 39.58
CA SER A 702 -42.52 10.03 38.18
C SER A 702 -42.53 8.71 37.42
N ASP A 703 -42.22 7.60 38.10
CA ASP A 703 -42.03 6.29 37.48
C ASP A 703 -43.36 5.53 37.41
N LYS A 704 -44.38 6.01 38.14
CA LYS A 704 -45.74 5.46 38.15
C LYS A 704 -46.59 5.91 36.96
N VAL A 705 -46.07 6.78 36.09
CA VAL A 705 -46.84 7.35 34.97
C VAL A 705 -47.31 6.26 33.99
N PHE A 706 -46.43 5.33 33.63
CA PHE A 706 -46.75 4.27 32.66
C PHE A 706 -47.56 3.12 33.25
N VAL A 707 -47.37 2.84 34.55
CA VAL A 707 -48.21 1.91 35.32
C VAL A 707 -49.65 2.43 35.39
N LYS A 708 -49.84 3.74 35.66
CA LYS A 708 -51.17 4.39 35.66
C LYS A 708 -51.81 4.39 34.27
N GLN A 709 -51.03 4.58 33.20
CA GLN A 709 -51.55 4.49 31.83
C GLN A 709 -52.01 3.06 31.46
N SER A 710 -51.37 2.05 32.03
CA SER A 710 -51.64 0.62 31.78
C SER A 710 -52.56 -0.02 32.83
N GLU A 711 -53.13 0.75 33.75
CA GLU A 711 -53.94 0.26 34.88
C GLU A 711 -55.14 -0.58 34.43
N LYS A 712 -55.78 -0.21 33.32
CA LYS A 712 -56.89 -0.98 32.74
C LYS A 712 -56.46 -2.36 32.24
N LEU A 713 -55.25 -2.46 31.68
CA LEU A 713 -54.68 -3.72 31.19
C LEU A 713 -54.26 -4.59 32.38
N ILE A 714 -53.59 -4.01 33.38
CA ILE A 714 -53.15 -4.71 34.59
C ILE A 714 -54.35 -5.24 35.39
N GLN A 715 -55.43 -4.44 35.50
CA GLN A 715 -56.66 -4.88 36.16
C GLN A 715 -57.34 -6.02 35.40
N TRP A 716 -57.40 -5.93 34.07
CA TRP A 716 -57.95 -7.00 33.23
C TRP A 716 -57.14 -8.30 33.35
N LEU A 717 -55.81 -8.22 33.39
CA LEU A 717 -54.94 -9.38 33.60
C LEU A 717 -55.19 -10.02 34.97
N ARG A 718 -55.19 -9.22 36.07
CA ARG A 718 -55.48 -9.74 37.42
C ARG A 718 -56.86 -10.38 37.56
N GLU A 719 -57.87 -9.84 36.89
CA GLU A 719 -59.22 -10.43 36.88
C GLU A 719 -59.27 -11.72 36.05
N ALA A 720 -58.45 -11.83 34.99
CA ALA A 720 -58.34 -13.03 34.16
C ALA A 720 -57.57 -14.17 34.86
N SER A 721 -56.48 -13.88 35.58
CA SER A 721 -55.75 -14.88 36.37
C SER A 721 -56.57 -15.42 37.55
N GLU A 722 -57.39 -14.59 38.19
CA GLU A 722 -58.32 -15.03 39.25
C GLU A 722 -59.45 -15.95 38.74
N GLU A 723 -59.71 -16.00 37.42
CA GLU A 723 -60.70 -16.91 36.82
C GLU A 723 -60.10 -18.25 36.33
N GLU A 724 -58.78 -18.35 36.18
CA GLU A 724 -58.07 -19.56 35.74
C GLU A 724 -57.54 -20.45 36.88
N ASP A 725 -57.42 -19.92 38.10
CA ASP A 725 -57.18 -20.65 39.36
C ASP A 725 -58.47 -21.25 39.98
#